data_AF-A0A523TKT9-F1
#
_entry.id   AF-A0A523TKT9-F1
#
_cell.length_a   1.000
_cell.length_b   1.000
_cell.length_c   1.000
_cell.angle_alpha   90.00
_cell.angle_beta   90.00
_cell.angle_gamma   90.00
#
_symmetry.space_group_name_H-M   'P 1'
#
loop_
_entity.id
_entity.type
_entity.pdbx_description
1 polymer ?
#
loop_
_entity_poly.entity_id
_entity_poly.type
_entity_poly.pdbx_seq_one_letter_code
_entity_poly.pdbx_strand_id
1 'polypeptide(L)'
;EIDPDTDLIIGFEENRQAKKLILIPSESICPRAVRQALGSVFTNLYAEGYPPLRMTRDEEKQLLDFKNQLAHYRRYADRRFYKGGEYVNFVEALAQRRAAECFATDKNPHAPIKVSADEIFVNVQPLSGAAANNSVYEAFVQPGDTVMGMALAHGGHLTHGSQFNRSGRRYNIVSYGVNEETERLNYQIIKRLAIEHKPKMIIAGYTSYPWAPDWQKFRRIADTVGAILFADIAHPAGLVIAGQYPSPVGYADVITLTTHKTLCGPRGAVILTTDEEKAQRIDNAVFPGEQGGPHVNKFAAMAVAFKIAQTPKFKKLQEKIVENAKVLASSLKSRGLKIAYGGTNTHLLVIDLKAIKTSTGFPLKGEIAARILDLCGLVVNKNTIPGDETAADASGIRLGTPWITQRGLGKEEMEKLAELIHRVLTRIQPFSYIGLKGDLPRGKIDLETLEEVKQEVAELVRRAKAETSAPDRAANLGYPHYHPSAKPYLKETSLLAVHRKLGAKLVETNGWRMPLHYQNFSQELKAVRKTAVIFDLGDMGLLKVSGERAKPFLQGISTNNLAKLKPGELLPSFLLDGRAQLIDEVSILYLDSDNRGRDHYLIVTNPSRTEKVKSWLRGLSDGYITFDKDDIFAKVEGPAVVEDLGDSVQEGLCRIGIGLYGPDSSNILSKIDSSLANLKKFHFRQGKIGQIQGIISRAGYSRDSLGFEFYIHPDDAIKLWNLLLRQGKEFDIKAAGLLTRDQLRSEAGLPSNEDPQFKTGGLSLYKAHPSYFDLSKPYFIGQKIINKALGSWAAKKEEFQYKEEKRKVRQTPLHQEHLKLGASFVTFAGWKMPLCYTGISEEHRAVREAAGLFDVTHMGVIEIAGEHAASLLDMVSTNYVRWLKDGQSHYAYLLAPDGNILDDVMIYRRGRDKYMMVLNAVNEKKIWAWLNAVNSKKFLIDQDYPNKEVEGKALLKNLKSSSSGKDQKADLALQGPNSPAILQKLAKEPELKRKLARIAKNEFIETELAGIEMIISRSGYTGETIGYELYLHPENATFIWDLLLKEGQEFGIKPAGLGARDSTRLEAGLPLYGHELAGKHGITPTEAGYG
;
A
#
# COMPACT_ATOMS: atom_id res chain seq x y z
N GLU A 1 3.24 7.81 29.48
CA GLU A 1 2.55 8.86 30.26
C GLU A 1 2.40 10.14 29.46
N ILE A 2 3.50 10.82 29.06
CA ILE A 2 3.44 12.07 28.30
C ILE A 2 2.76 11.92 26.92
N ASP A 3 3.15 10.90 26.15
CA ASP A 3 2.66 10.68 24.78
C ASP A 3 2.37 9.19 24.55
N PRO A 4 1.16 8.71 24.91
CA PRO A 4 0.78 7.31 24.74
C PRO A 4 0.64 6.90 23.27
N ASP A 5 0.35 7.83 22.35
CA ASP A 5 0.16 7.54 20.92
C ASP A 5 1.50 7.22 20.27
N THR A 6 2.52 8.05 20.51
CA THR A 6 3.89 7.75 20.07
C THR A 6 4.41 6.47 20.75
N ASP A 7 4.07 6.25 22.02
CA ASP A 7 4.43 5.02 22.73
C ASP A 7 3.84 3.76 22.06
N LEU A 8 2.57 3.83 21.66
CA LEU A 8 1.88 2.77 20.94
C LEU A 8 2.55 2.46 19.59
N ILE A 9 2.88 3.49 18.81
CA ILE A 9 3.53 3.34 17.49
C ILE A 9 4.91 2.69 17.64
N ILE A 10 5.70 3.11 18.64
CA ILE A 10 6.99 2.48 18.94
C ILE A 10 6.79 1.00 19.31
N GLY A 11 5.77 0.69 20.12
CA GLY A 11 5.42 -0.69 20.47
C GLY A 11 5.06 -1.56 19.25
N PHE A 12 4.34 -1.00 18.27
CA PHE A 12 4.05 -1.70 17.02
C PHE A 12 5.30 -1.96 16.18
N GLU A 13 6.23 -1.00 16.10
CA GLU A 13 7.49 -1.19 15.37
C GLU A 13 8.40 -2.22 16.05
N GLU A 14 8.50 -2.20 17.39
CA GLU A 14 9.22 -3.21 18.16
C GLU A 14 8.67 -4.62 17.88
N ASN A 15 7.33 -4.76 17.87
CA ASN A 15 6.72 -6.03 17.52
C ASN A 15 6.93 -6.43 16.06
N ARG A 16 6.89 -5.50 15.11
CA ARG A 16 7.17 -5.79 13.69
C ARG A 16 8.57 -6.37 13.55
N GLN A 17 9.56 -5.73 14.15
CA GLN A 17 10.96 -6.17 14.13
C GLN A 17 11.16 -7.53 14.81
N ALA A 18 10.42 -7.81 15.88
CA ALA A 18 10.45 -9.09 16.57
C ALA A 18 9.79 -10.21 15.74
N LYS A 19 8.63 -9.93 15.12
CA LYS A 19 7.76 -10.93 14.47
C LYS A 19 8.07 -11.20 13.00
N LYS A 20 8.93 -10.40 12.36
CA LYS A 20 9.36 -10.58 10.96
C LYS A 20 10.87 -10.83 10.86
N LEU A 21 11.31 -11.42 9.76
CA LEU A 21 12.74 -11.57 9.41
C LEU A 21 13.13 -10.48 8.41
N ILE A 22 14.00 -9.58 8.84
CA ILE A 22 14.46 -8.45 8.03
C ILE A 22 15.71 -8.86 7.26
N LEU A 23 15.62 -8.83 5.93
CA LEU A 23 16.67 -9.19 4.98
C LEU A 23 17.14 -7.97 4.17
N ILE A 24 16.90 -6.75 4.66
CA ILE A 24 17.40 -5.52 4.02
C ILE A 24 18.90 -5.36 4.37
N PRO A 25 19.84 -5.36 3.39
CA PRO A 25 21.27 -5.37 3.69
C PRO A 25 21.84 -4.11 4.33
N SER A 26 21.08 -3.02 4.32
CA SER A 26 21.41 -1.76 4.98
C SER A 26 20.85 -1.63 6.39
N GLU A 27 20.08 -2.63 6.85
CA GLU A 27 19.50 -2.64 8.19
C GLU A 27 20.25 -3.61 9.11
N SER A 28 20.35 -3.21 10.38
CA SER A 28 20.93 -4.01 11.46
C SER A 28 20.32 -3.57 12.80
N ILE A 29 20.48 -4.41 13.82
CA ILE A 29 20.06 -4.12 15.18
C ILE A 29 21.13 -3.29 15.86
N CYS A 30 20.79 -2.05 16.27
CA CYS A 30 21.67 -1.21 17.06
C CYS A 30 21.70 -1.70 18.53
N PRO A 31 22.88 -2.04 19.11
CA PRO A 31 23.00 -2.50 20.48
C PRO A 31 22.35 -1.56 21.49
N ARG A 32 21.77 -2.12 22.56
CA ARG A 32 21.08 -1.35 23.62
C ARG A 32 21.97 -0.26 24.23
N ALA A 33 23.24 -0.56 24.52
CA ALA A 33 24.17 0.42 25.08
C ALA A 33 24.41 1.63 24.14
N VAL A 34 24.42 1.40 22.83
CA VAL A 34 24.53 2.47 21.83
C VAL A 34 23.27 3.34 21.81
N ARG A 35 22.08 2.72 21.87
CA ARG A 35 20.80 3.47 21.95
C ARG A 35 20.69 4.29 23.24
N GLN A 36 21.18 3.76 24.37
CA GLN A 36 21.22 4.49 25.65
C GLN A 36 22.13 5.71 25.58
N ALA A 37 23.32 5.58 24.97
CA ALA A 37 24.20 6.72 24.74
C ALA A 37 23.59 7.77 23.79
N LEU A 38 22.86 7.32 22.76
CA LEU A 38 22.17 8.21 21.83
C LEU A 38 21.03 9.01 22.50
N GLY A 39 20.30 8.39 23.45
CA GLY A 39 19.24 9.05 24.22
C GLY A 39 19.72 9.82 25.46
N SER A 40 21.02 10.10 25.57
CA SER A 40 21.61 10.75 26.75
C SER A 40 21.49 12.29 26.72
N VAL A 41 21.82 12.92 27.85
CA VAL A 41 21.82 14.39 28.04
C VAL A 41 22.74 15.15 27.08
N PHE A 42 23.65 14.47 26.38
CA PHE A 42 24.47 15.08 25.32
C PHE A 42 23.63 15.66 24.17
N THR A 43 22.35 15.29 24.05
CA THR A 43 21.44 15.89 23.06
C THR A 43 21.17 17.38 23.28
N ASN A 44 21.44 17.90 24.48
CA ASN A 44 21.18 19.29 24.85
C ASN A 44 22.32 20.25 24.49
N LEU A 45 23.47 19.73 24.05
CA LEU A 45 24.69 20.52 23.88
C LEU A 45 24.85 21.03 22.45
N TYR A 46 25.18 22.31 22.31
CA TYR A 46 25.58 22.94 21.06
C TYR A 46 27.10 23.19 21.09
N ALA A 47 27.84 22.61 20.14
CA ALA A 47 29.30 22.51 20.25
C ALA A 47 30.04 22.69 18.91
N GLU A 48 29.78 23.78 18.20
CA GLU A 48 30.46 24.10 16.93
C GLU A 48 32.00 24.15 17.06
N GLY A 49 32.70 23.64 16.05
CA GLY A 49 34.16 23.45 16.03
C GLY A 49 34.60 22.02 16.37
N TYR A 50 35.90 21.87 16.65
CA TYR A 50 36.56 20.57 16.81
C TYR A 50 37.38 20.50 18.11
N PRO A 51 37.65 19.29 18.64
CA PRO A 51 38.63 19.10 19.70
C PRO A 51 40.02 19.61 19.30
N PRO A 52 40.88 19.98 20.27
CA PRO A 52 42.29 20.26 19.98
C PRO A 52 42.98 19.06 19.32
N LEU A 53 43.80 19.31 18.29
CA LEU A 53 44.55 18.28 17.54
C LEU A 53 45.37 17.34 18.44
N ARG A 54 45.86 17.84 19.59
CA ARG A 54 46.55 17.00 20.58
C ARG A 54 45.64 15.86 21.06
N MET A 55 44.39 16.17 21.42
CA MET A 55 43.45 15.16 21.92
C MET A 55 43.10 14.12 20.86
N THR A 56 43.05 14.49 19.59
CA THR A 56 42.74 13.52 18.51
C THR A 56 43.86 12.49 18.30
N ARG A 57 45.05 12.73 18.87
CA ARG A 57 46.22 11.82 18.83
C ARG A 57 46.49 11.12 20.16
N ASP A 58 45.83 11.53 21.24
CA ASP A 58 45.99 10.91 22.56
C ASP A 58 45.43 9.47 22.55
N GLU A 59 46.09 8.56 23.26
CA GLU A 59 45.57 7.21 23.50
C GLU A 59 44.31 7.24 24.39
N GLU A 60 43.48 6.20 24.35
CA GLU A 60 42.26 6.11 25.17
C GLU A 60 42.54 6.35 26.67
N LYS A 61 43.65 5.84 27.21
CA LYS A 61 44.03 6.07 28.62
C LYS A 61 44.33 7.55 28.92
N GLN A 62 44.97 8.25 27.99
CA GLN A 62 45.30 9.68 28.12
C GLN A 62 44.06 10.56 27.95
N LEU A 63 43.16 10.20 27.04
CA LEU A 63 41.86 10.85 26.88
C LEU A 63 41.00 10.73 28.14
N LEU A 64 41.04 9.59 28.83
CA LEU A 64 40.28 9.33 30.05
C LEU A 64 40.96 9.88 31.32
N ASP A 65 42.15 10.46 31.24
CA ASP A 65 42.73 11.26 32.32
C ASP A 65 42.06 12.64 32.39
N PHE A 66 40.81 12.64 32.85
CA PHE A 66 39.99 13.84 32.95
C PHE A 66 40.67 14.96 33.75
N LYS A 67 41.46 14.62 34.77
CA LYS A 67 42.14 15.62 35.59
C LYS A 67 43.15 16.40 34.76
N ASN A 68 44.02 15.69 34.04
CA ASN A 68 45.03 16.32 33.21
C ASN A 68 44.37 17.09 32.03
N GLN A 69 43.43 16.46 31.34
CA GLN A 69 42.75 17.06 30.20
C GLN A 69 41.97 18.33 30.58
N LEU A 70 41.25 18.32 31.72
CA LEU A 70 40.54 19.51 32.20
C LEU A 70 41.51 20.61 32.67
N ALA A 71 42.69 20.27 33.19
CA ALA A 71 43.72 21.26 33.49
C ALA A 71 44.20 21.96 32.21
N HIS A 72 44.45 21.19 31.14
CA HIS A 72 44.77 21.75 29.81
C HIS A 72 43.63 22.62 29.27
N TYR A 73 42.38 22.14 29.32
CA TYR A 73 41.21 22.89 28.87
C TYR A 73 41.08 24.24 29.58
N ARG A 74 41.25 24.26 30.92
CA ARG A 74 41.20 25.50 31.72
C ARG A 74 42.36 26.45 31.42
N ARG A 75 43.55 25.92 31.12
CA ARG A 75 44.74 26.73 30.87
C ARG A 75 44.78 27.33 29.47
N TYR A 76 44.42 26.54 28.45
CA TYR A 76 44.61 26.90 27.04
C TYR A 76 43.31 27.28 26.32
N ALA A 77 42.18 27.24 27.03
CA ALA A 77 40.82 27.47 26.52
C ALA A 77 40.39 26.48 25.41
N ASP A 78 39.11 26.50 25.06
CA ASP A 78 38.53 25.65 24.01
C ASP A 78 38.56 26.33 22.63
N ARG A 79 38.85 25.56 21.58
CA ARG A 79 38.77 26.00 20.17
C ARG A 79 37.34 26.07 19.65
N ARG A 80 36.38 25.46 20.35
CA ARG A 80 34.95 25.56 20.00
C ARG A 80 34.41 26.98 20.14
N PHE A 81 33.38 27.27 19.34
CA PHE A 81 32.72 28.58 19.32
C PHE A 81 31.92 28.83 20.61
N TYR A 82 31.32 27.79 21.18
CA TYR A 82 30.55 27.85 22.43
C TYR A 82 31.34 27.21 23.58
N LYS A 83 31.13 27.71 24.81
CA LYS A 83 31.78 27.23 26.03
C LYS A 83 30.80 26.46 26.93
N GLY A 84 31.30 25.78 27.97
CA GLY A 84 30.49 24.91 28.85
C GLY A 84 30.27 23.50 28.28
N GLY A 85 31.15 23.08 27.35
CA GLY A 85 31.15 21.77 26.72
C GLY A 85 32.39 20.96 27.06
N GLU A 86 32.87 21.04 28.30
CA GLU A 86 34.14 20.44 28.74
C GLU A 86 34.25 18.99 28.31
N TYR A 87 33.17 18.22 28.50
CA TYR A 87 33.09 16.78 28.19
C TYR A 87 32.85 16.46 26.70
N VAL A 88 32.49 17.45 25.88
CA VAL A 88 32.23 17.24 24.44
C VAL A 88 33.52 16.85 23.71
N ASN A 89 34.63 17.55 24.00
CA ASN A 89 35.92 17.26 23.39
C ASN A 89 36.38 15.83 23.69
N PHE A 90 36.11 15.33 24.90
CA PHE A 90 36.44 13.97 25.29
C PHE A 90 35.66 12.94 24.51
N VAL A 91 34.33 13.08 24.45
CA VAL A 91 33.48 12.07 23.81
C VAL A 91 33.68 12.05 22.29
N GLU A 92 33.95 13.20 21.68
CA GLU A 92 34.29 13.29 20.26
C GLU A 92 35.68 12.68 19.98
N ALA A 93 36.72 13.08 20.72
CA ALA A 93 38.06 12.52 20.56
C ALA A 93 38.11 11.02 20.85
N LEU A 94 37.33 10.54 21.82
CA LEU A 94 37.21 9.11 22.12
C LEU A 94 36.54 8.34 20.97
N ALA A 95 35.52 8.91 20.33
CA ALA A 95 34.92 8.32 19.13
C ALA A 95 35.91 8.28 17.97
N GLN A 96 36.65 9.37 17.74
CA GLN A 96 37.70 9.47 16.71
C GLN A 96 38.79 8.42 16.94
N ARG A 97 39.35 8.34 18.15
CA ARG A 97 40.41 7.40 18.51
C ARG A 97 39.99 5.95 18.29
N ARG A 98 38.81 5.57 18.80
CA ARG A 98 38.30 4.20 18.65
C ARG A 98 38.00 3.85 17.19
N ALA A 99 37.55 4.82 16.38
CA ALA A 99 37.39 4.63 14.95
C ALA A 99 38.75 4.40 14.26
N ALA A 100 39.76 5.21 14.54
CA ALA A 100 41.11 5.03 14.01
C ALA A 100 41.68 3.65 14.36
N GLU A 101 41.55 3.22 15.62
CA GLU A 101 41.97 1.87 16.07
C GLU A 101 41.23 0.74 15.36
N CYS A 102 39.94 0.91 15.05
CA CYS A 102 39.16 -0.08 14.30
C CYS A 102 39.63 -0.25 12.85
N PHE A 103 40.17 0.81 12.23
CA PHE A 103 40.58 0.82 10.83
C PHE A 103 42.10 0.69 10.61
N ALA A 104 42.89 0.76 11.68
CA ALA A 104 44.32 0.49 11.65
C ALA A 104 44.62 -0.90 11.06
N THR A 105 45.60 -0.97 10.18
CA THR A 105 45.95 -2.18 9.44
C THR A 105 47.30 -2.78 9.85
N ASP A 106 48.08 -2.07 10.67
CA ASP A 106 49.34 -2.52 11.28
C ASP A 106 49.19 -3.86 12.02
N LYS A 107 48.07 -4.06 12.72
CA LYS A 107 47.76 -5.29 13.47
C LYS A 107 47.09 -6.38 12.64
N ASN A 108 46.72 -6.12 11.39
CA ASN A 108 46.15 -7.12 10.50
C ASN A 108 47.28 -7.82 9.73
N PRO A 109 47.59 -9.11 10.00
CA PRO A 109 48.71 -9.79 9.34
C PRO A 109 48.54 -9.87 7.83
N HIS A 110 47.30 -9.89 7.33
CA HIS A 110 46.97 -10.03 5.91
C HIS A 110 46.79 -8.70 5.18
N ALA A 111 46.87 -7.56 5.87
CA ALA A 111 46.79 -6.25 5.20
C ALA A 111 48.11 -5.95 4.46
N PRO A 112 48.08 -5.62 3.16
CA PRO A 112 49.29 -5.35 2.37
C PRO A 112 49.95 -4.01 2.72
N ILE A 113 49.17 -3.01 3.13
CA ILE A 113 49.66 -1.72 3.63
C ILE A 113 49.42 -1.68 5.13
N LYS A 114 50.47 -1.36 5.90
CA LYS A 114 50.40 -1.20 7.36
C LYS A 114 50.27 0.29 7.68
N VAL A 115 49.16 0.65 8.31
CA VAL A 115 48.86 2.01 8.78
C VAL A 115 48.44 1.88 10.24
N SER A 116 49.12 2.60 11.13
CA SER A 116 48.80 2.65 12.55
C SER A 116 47.59 3.55 12.82
N ALA A 117 46.99 3.45 14.00
CA ALA A 117 45.88 4.33 14.38
C ALA A 117 46.29 5.81 14.46
N ASP A 118 47.57 6.10 14.72
CA ASP A 118 48.09 7.47 14.84
C ASP A 118 48.21 8.18 13.48
N GLU A 119 48.22 7.39 12.39
CA GLU A 119 48.27 7.87 11.01
C GLU A 119 46.87 8.02 10.39
N ILE A 120 45.79 7.75 11.13
CA ILE A 120 44.41 7.82 10.63
C ILE A 120 43.70 9.01 11.27
N PHE A 121 43.38 10.00 10.44
CA PHE A 121 42.60 11.17 10.83
C PHE A 121 41.11 10.88 10.63
N VAL A 122 40.30 11.26 11.61
CA VAL A 122 38.89 10.87 11.69
C VAL A 122 38.01 12.09 11.94
N ASN A 123 37.02 12.32 11.09
CA ASN A 123 35.91 13.23 11.37
C ASN A 123 34.61 12.45 11.61
N VAL A 124 34.05 12.56 12.82
CA VAL A 124 32.83 11.84 13.25
C VAL A 124 31.55 12.70 13.19
N GLN A 125 31.67 13.95 12.76
CA GLN A 125 30.58 14.92 12.78
C GLN A 125 29.50 14.75 11.71
N PRO A 126 29.74 14.19 10.50
CA PRO A 126 28.70 14.08 9.48
C PRO A 126 27.41 13.42 9.95
N LEU A 127 26.28 14.08 9.71
CA LEU A 127 24.96 13.67 10.19
C LEU A 127 24.54 12.30 9.62
N SER A 128 24.93 11.99 8.39
CA SER A 128 24.68 10.71 7.73
C SER A 128 25.62 10.55 6.52
N GLY A 129 25.54 9.41 5.83
CA GLY A 129 26.45 9.09 4.71
C GLY A 129 26.38 10.11 3.57
N ALA A 130 25.19 10.64 3.25
CA ALA A 130 25.07 11.67 2.21
C ALA A 130 25.75 12.98 2.59
N ALA A 131 25.65 13.41 3.85
CA ALA A 131 26.35 14.59 4.35
C ALA A 131 27.87 14.39 4.35
N ALA A 132 28.34 13.20 4.72
CA ALA A 132 29.75 12.84 4.64
C ALA A 132 30.26 12.93 3.20
N ASN A 133 29.56 12.29 2.24
CA ASN A 133 29.96 12.33 0.85
C ASN A 133 29.94 13.76 0.30
N ASN A 134 28.90 14.57 0.59
CA ASN A 134 28.86 15.98 0.19
C ASN A 134 30.05 16.78 0.72
N SER A 135 30.47 16.54 1.97
CA SER A 135 31.64 17.20 2.55
C SER A 135 32.93 16.81 1.81
N VAL A 136 33.02 15.57 1.30
CA VAL A 136 34.13 15.14 0.43
C VAL A 136 34.06 15.85 -0.93
N TYR A 137 32.87 16.01 -1.53
CA TYR A 137 32.74 16.82 -2.75
C TYR A 137 33.21 18.26 -2.51
N GLU A 138 32.67 18.92 -1.49
CA GLU A 138 33.03 20.30 -1.11
C GLU A 138 34.54 20.45 -0.85
N ALA A 139 35.16 19.47 -0.19
CA ALA A 139 36.58 19.52 0.12
C ALA A 139 37.47 19.41 -1.13
N PHE A 140 37.07 18.67 -2.17
CA PHE A 140 38.00 18.22 -3.22
C PHE A 140 37.59 18.52 -4.66
N VAL A 141 36.35 18.92 -4.94
CA VAL A 141 35.88 19.23 -6.30
C VAL A 141 35.02 20.48 -6.34
N GLN A 142 35.06 21.19 -7.47
CA GLN A 142 34.27 22.38 -7.73
C GLN A 142 33.07 22.05 -8.64
N PRO A 143 31.93 22.78 -8.53
CA PRO A 143 30.82 22.59 -9.46
C PRO A 143 31.29 22.66 -10.92
N GLY A 144 30.83 21.72 -11.75
CA GLY A 144 31.29 21.54 -13.13
C GLY A 144 32.48 20.59 -13.31
N ASP A 145 33.25 20.28 -12.26
CA ASP A 145 34.33 19.29 -12.35
C ASP A 145 33.79 17.90 -12.74
N THR A 146 34.63 17.12 -13.42
CA THR A 146 34.32 15.74 -13.79
C THR A 146 34.52 14.81 -12.59
N VAL A 147 33.49 14.03 -12.25
CA VAL A 147 33.54 12.99 -11.21
C VAL A 147 33.12 11.66 -11.80
N MET A 148 33.86 10.61 -11.47
CA MET A 148 33.60 9.26 -11.97
C MET A 148 33.10 8.33 -10.85
N GLY A 149 31.97 7.67 -11.05
CA GLY A 149 31.35 6.78 -10.06
C GLY A 149 30.62 5.59 -10.68
N MET A 150 30.18 4.63 -9.88
CA MET A 150 29.41 3.49 -10.40
C MET A 150 27.98 3.93 -10.75
N ALA A 151 27.49 3.50 -11.91
CA ALA A 151 26.09 3.72 -12.32
C ALA A 151 25.11 3.18 -11.26
N LEU A 152 24.05 3.95 -10.97
CA LEU A 152 23.02 3.57 -10.01
C LEU A 152 22.36 2.22 -10.36
N ALA A 153 22.03 2.03 -11.65
CA ALA A 153 21.40 0.81 -12.15
C ALA A 153 22.25 -0.46 -11.91
N HIS A 154 23.58 -0.32 -11.84
CA HIS A 154 24.53 -1.41 -11.66
C HIS A 154 24.98 -1.59 -10.19
N GLY A 155 24.40 -0.84 -9.25
CA GLY A 155 24.67 -1.00 -7.81
C GLY A 155 25.39 0.17 -7.14
N GLY A 156 25.61 1.28 -7.84
CA GLY A 156 26.07 2.54 -7.25
C GLY A 156 25.09 3.15 -6.25
N HIS A 157 25.49 4.23 -5.57
CA HIS A 157 24.62 4.98 -4.66
C HIS A 157 24.16 6.30 -5.29
N LEU A 158 23.04 6.86 -4.82
CA LEU A 158 22.52 8.15 -5.30
C LEU A 158 23.55 9.28 -5.24
N THR A 159 24.40 9.30 -4.21
CA THR A 159 25.43 10.35 -3.99
C THR A 159 26.70 10.13 -4.81
N HIS A 160 26.75 9.12 -5.69
CA HIS A 160 27.88 8.84 -6.56
C HIS A 160 27.67 9.41 -7.98
N GLY A 161 26.81 10.42 -8.13
CA GLY A 161 26.56 11.10 -9.40
C GLY A 161 25.21 10.83 -10.06
N SER A 162 24.20 10.35 -9.32
CA SER A 162 22.86 10.19 -9.91
C SER A 162 22.26 11.55 -10.28
N GLN A 163 21.66 11.66 -11.47
CA GLN A 163 20.96 12.87 -11.95
C GLN A 163 19.83 13.35 -11.01
N PHE A 164 19.31 12.45 -10.18
CA PHE A 164 18.27 12.78 -9.19
C PHE A 164 18.85 13.39 -7.90
N ASN A 165 20.16 13.32 -7.68
CA ASN A 165 20.86 13.84 -6.51
C ASN A 165 21.68 15.10 -6.85
N ARG A 166 22.03 15.91 -5.84
CA ARG A 166 22.93 17.07 -5.98
C ARG A 166 24.21 16.73 -6.73
N SER A 167 24.81 15.56 -6.45
CA SER A 167 26.03 15.10 -7.13
C SER A 167 25.88 15.01 -8.65
N GLY A 168 24.80 14.43 -9.17
CA GLY A 168 24.57 14.39 -10.63
C GLY A 168 24.03 15.67 -11.25
N ARG A 169 23.57 16.64 -10.45
CA ARG A 169 23.08 17.93 -10.95
C ARG A 169 24.17 19.01 -11.01
N ARG A 170 25.21 18.91 -10.19
CA ARG A 170 26.24 19.96 -10.03
C ARG A 170 27.59 19.64 -10.67
N TYR A 171 27.87 18.38 -10.96
CA TYR A 171 29.15 17.92 -11.49
C TYR A 171 28.95 17.20 -12.83
N ASN A 172 29.99 17.16 -13.65
CA ASN A 172 29.97 16.36 -14.87
C ASN A 172 30.23 14.89 -14.52
N ILE A 173 29.18 14.07 -14.53
CA ILE A 173 29.29 12.68 -14.06
C ILE A 173 29.61 11.73 -15.21
N VAL A 174 30.69 10.97 -15.02
CA VAL A 174 31.02 9.81 -15.86
C VAL A 174 30.72 8.55 -15.06
N SER A 175 29.89 7.66 -15.59
CA SER A 175 29.52 6.43 -14.90
C SER A 175 30.30 5.23 -15.44
N TYR A 176 30.89 4.44 -14.53
CA TYR A 176 31.37 3.09 -14.86
C TYR A 176 30.39 2.02 -14.38
N GLY A 177 30.54 0.80 -14.88
CA GLY A 177 29.63 -0.30 -14.59
C GLY A 177 30.33 -1.63 -14.39
N VAL A 178 29.53 -2.70 -14.52
CA VAL A 178 30.02 -4.07 -14.62
C VAL A 178 30.15 -4.47 -16.09
N ASN A 179 30.97 -5.48 -16.37
CA ASN A 179 30.95 -6.18 -17.64
C ASN A 179 29.63 -6.97 -17.78
N GLU A 180 28.99 -6.90 -18.95
CA GLU A 180 27.64 -7.44 -19.17
C GLU A 180 27.56 -8.96 -19.05
N GLU A 181 28.64 -9.68 -19.38
CA GLU A 181 28.66 -11.15 -19.35
C GLU A 181 28.99 -11.69 -17.96
N THR A 182 30.03 -11.14 -17.34
CA THR A 182 30.56 -11.61 -16.04
C THR A 182 29.87 -10.95 -14.85
N GLU A 183 29.19 -9.82 -15.07
CA GLU A 183 28.59 -8.98 -14.04
C GLU A 183 29.62 -8.64 -12.92
N ARG A 184 30.88 -8.43 -13.31
CA ARG A 184 31.99 -7.98 -12.45
C ARG A 184 32.48 -6.60 -12.90
N LEU A 185 33.06 -5.84 -11.97
CA LEU A 185 33.73 -4.58 -12.30
C LEU A 185 34.78 -4.78 -13.41
N ASN A 186 34.66 -4.01 -14.49
CA ASN A 186 35.61 -4.03 -15.59
C ASN A 186 36.68 -2.96 -15.40
N TYR A 187 37.76 -3.30 -14.72
CA TYR A 187 38.85 -2.35 -14.43
C TYR A 187 39.53 -1.79 -15.68
N GLN A 188 39.49 -2.48 -16.82
CA GLN A 188 40.03 -1.95 -18.08
C GLN A 188 39.15 -0.84 -18.65
N ILE A 189 37.83 -1.01 -18.64
CA ILE A 189 36.89 0.05 -19.02
C ILE A 189 36.98 1.22 -18.04
N ILE A 190 37.03 0.95 -16.73
CA ILE A 190 37.20 2.01 -15.72
C ILE A 190 38.48 2.81 -15.99
N LYS A 191 39.59 2.14 -16.29
CA LYS A 191 40.86 2.81 -16.64
C LYS A 191 40.74 3.63 -17.91
N ARG A 192 40.12 3.09 -18.96
CA ARG A 192 39.91 3.80 -20.24
C ARG A 192 39.10 5.08 -20.03
N LEU A 193 37.95 4.98 -19.34
CA LEU A 193 37.08 6.12 -19.02
C LEU A 193 37.81 7.18 -18.18
N ALA A 194 38.63 6.75 -17.21
CA ALA A 194 39.44 7.68 -16.42
C ALA A 194 40.41 8.48 -17.31
N ILE A 195 41.13 7.82 -18.22
CA ILE A 195 42.09 8.47 -19.12
C ILE A 195 41.37 9.43 -20.10
N GLU A 196 40.24 9.01 -20.63
CA GLU A 196 39.43 9.76 -21.59
C GLU A 196 38.86 11.04 -20.97
N HIS A 197 38.25 10.93 -19.79
CA HIS A 197 37.49 12.03 -19.19
C HIS A 197 38.26 12.80 -18.11
N LYS A 198 39.43 12.31 -17.68
CA LYS A 198 40.32 12.92 -16.67
C LYS A 198 39.55 13.43 -15.43
N PRO A 199 38.80 12.56 -14.73
CA PRO A 199 38.01 12.97 -13.58
C PRO A 199 38.90 13.51 -12.45
N LYS A 200 38.40 14.50 -11.70
CA LYS A 200 39.06 15.00 -10.48
C LYS A 200 38.95 14.02 -9.32
N MET A 201 37.89 13.21 -9.32
CA MET A 201 37.59 12.24 -8.28
C MET A 201 37.04 10.96 -8.90
N ILE A 202 37.53 9.82 -8.40
CA ILE A 202 37.03 8.49 -8.72
C ILE A 202 36.44 7.90 -7.44
N ILE A 203 35.15 7.59 -7.47
CA ILE A 203 34.41 7.05 -6.34
C ILE A 203 34.32 5.53 -6.48
N ALA A 204 34.83 4.80 -5.50
CA ALA A 204 34.71 3.35 -5.39
C ALA A 204 33.90 2.99 -4.13
N GLY A 205 32.62 2.70 -4.32
CA GLY A 205 31.71 2.31 -3.24
C GLY A 205 30.35 1.89 -3.77
N TYR A 206 29.67 0.99 -3.05
CA TYR A 206 28.53 0.26 -3.61
C TYR A 206 27.37 0.10 -2.63
N THR A 207 26.15 0.21 -3.16
CA THR A 207 24.89 -0.03 -2.44
C THR A 207 24.32 -1.41 -2.75
N SER A 208 24.45 -1.87 -3.99
CA SER A 208 23.89 -3.16 -4.43
C SER A 208 24.83 -3.91 -5.37
N TYR A 209 26.09 -4.06 -4.96
CA TYR A 209 27.08 -4.89 -5.64
C TYR A 209 27.67 -5.91 -4.65
N PRO A 210 27.53 -7.22 -4.88
CA PRO A 210 27.85 -8.25 -3.90
C PRO A 210 29.33 -8.68 -3.89
N TRP A 211 30.24 -7.88 -4.45
CA TRP A 211 31.66 -8.20 -4.53
C TRP A 211 32.56 -7.08 -3.99
N ALA A 212 33.61 -7.47 -3.28
CA ALA A 212 34.66 -6.54 -2.87
C ALA A 212 35.47 -6.02 -4.08
N PRO A 213 35.85 -4.72 -4.11
CA PRO A 213 36.70 -4.16 -5.14
C PRO A 213 38.16 -4.51 -4.91
N ASP A 214 38.95 -4.33 -5.96
CA ASP A 214 40.40 -4.38 -5.95
C ASP A 214 40.93 -2.96 -5.73
N TRP A 215 41.26 -2.63 -4.48
CA TRP A 215 41.72 -1.29 -4.11
C TRP A 215 43.05 -0.91 -4.77
N GLN A 216 43.94 -1.88 -5.00
CA GLN A 216 45.21 -1.64 -5.67
C GLN A 216 44.99 -1.22 -7.13
N LYS A 217 44.06 -1.86 -7.84
CA LYS A 217 43.71 -1.45 -9.20
C LYS A 217 43.08 -0.06 -9.23
N PHE A 218 42.15 0.25 -8.33
CA PHE A 218 41.57 1.59 -8.24
C PHE A 218 42.62 2.66 -7.95
N ARG A 219 43.56 2.40 -7.04
CA ARG A 219 44.68 3.31 -6.75
C ARG A 219 45.49 3.61 -8.00
N ARG A 220 45.96 2.58 -8.71
CA ARG A 220 46.73 2.73 -9.95
C ARG A 220 45.97 3.51 -11.03
N ILE A 221 44.66 3.30 -11.14
CA ILE A 221 43.80 4.04 -12.08
C ILE A 221 43.73 5.52 -11.71
N ALA A 222 43.48 5.81 -10.43
CA ALA A 222 43.42 7.19 -9.93
C ALA A 222 44.78 7.91 -10.12
N ASP A 223 45.89 7.24 -9.85
CA ASP A 223 47.25 7.79 -10.04
C ASP A 223 47.54 8.11 -11.51
N THR A 224 47.03 7.30 -12.44
CA THR A 224 47.24 7.50 -13.89
C THR A 224 46.71 8.86 -14.35
N VAL A 225 45.70 9.41 -13.67
CA VAL A 225 45.03 10.66 -14.07
C VAL A 225 45.10 11.74 -12.98
N GLY A 226 45.80 11.49 -11.87
CA GLY A 226 45.93 12.42 -10.74
C GLY A 226 44.60 12.69 -10.01
N ALA A 227 43.68 11.71 -9.99
CA ALA A 227 42.38 11.85 -9.35
C ALA A 227 42.43 11.51 -7.84
N ILE A 228 41.56 12.15 -7.06
CA ILE A 228 41.26 11.72 -5.68
C ILE A 228 40.55 10.36 -5.74
N LEU A 229 41.12 9.35 -5.10
CA LEU A 229 40.43 8.07 -4.89
C LEU A 229 39.56 8.17 -3.64
N PHE A 230 38.25 8.22 -3.86
CA PHE A 230 37.25 8.29 -2.79
C PHE A 230 36.60 6.91 -2.58
N ALA A 231 36.85 6.26 -1.45
CA ALA A 231 36.22 5.00 -1.08
C ALA A 231 34.98 5.22 -0.18
N ASP A 232 33.79 4.80 -0.65
CA ASP A 232 32.58 4.78 0.18
C ASP A 232 32.31 3.33 0.64
N ILE A 233 32.68 3.04 1.88
CA ILE A 233 32.51 1.73 2.52
C ILE A 233 31.29 1.70 3.46
N ALA A 234 30.28 2.53 3.21
CA ALA A 234 29.11 2.62 4.09
C ALA A 234 28.42 1.27 4.36
N HIS A 235 28.34 0.41 3.35
CA HIS A 235 27.78 -0.94 3.47
C HIS A 235 28.73 -1.91 4.20
N PRO A 236 30.00 -2.09 3.78
CA PRO A 236 30.90 -3.10 4.37
C PRO A 236 31.75 -2.62 5.56
N ALA A 237 31.52 -1.44 6.14
CA ALA A 237 32.36 -0.90 7.23
C ALA A 237 32.64 -1.89 8.38
N GLY A 238 31.62 -2.62 8.86
CA GLY A 238 31.82 -3.64 9.90
C GLY A 238 32.67 -4.82 9.42
N LEU A 239 32.51 -5.22 8.16
CA LEU A 239 33.27 -6.32 7.54
C LEU A 239 34.74 -5.93 7.37
N VAL A 240 35.02 -4.66 7.04
CA VAL A 240 36.40 -4.14 6.95
C VAL A 240 37.09 -4.25 8.30
N ILE A 241 36.45 -3.77 9.37
CA ILE A 241 36.99 -3.83 10.75
C ILE A 241 37.25 -5.28 11.17
N ALA A 242 36.36 -6.21 10.81
CA ALA A 242 36.51 -7.63 11.13
C ALA A 242 37.49 -8.39 10.22
N GLY A 243 38.04 -7.75 9.17
CA GLY A 243 38.91 -8.39 8.20
C GLY A 243 38.22 -9.33 7.21
N GLN A 244 36.88 -9.22 7.07
CA GLN A 244 36.08 -10.00 6.11
C GLN A 244 35.90 -9.29 4.76
N TYR A 245 36.37 -8.05 4.65
CA TYR A 245 36.37 -7.25 3.44
C TYR A 245 37.72 -6.51 3.34
N PRO A 246 38.33 -6.40 2.14
CA PRO A 246 39.63 -5.74 2.00
C PRO A 246 39.55 -4.27 2.42
N SER A 247 40.53 -3.81 3.20
CA SER A 247 40.57 -2.42 3.67
C SER A 247 41.03 -1.45 2.58
N PRO A 248 40.34 -0.30 2.38
CA PRO A 248 40.82 0.78 1.51
C PRO A 248 41.90 1.67 2.16
N VAL A 249 42.17 1.51 3.47
CA VAL A 249 43.14 2.34 4.21
C VAL A 249 44.54 2.20 3.59
N GLY A 250 45.18 3.34 3.35
CA GLY A 250 46.48 3.43 2.66
C GLY A 250 46.38 3.39 1.12
N TYR A 251 45.24 3.02 0.55
CA TYR A 251 44.99 3.13 -0.89
C TYR A 251 44.16 4.38 -1.22
N ALA A 252 42.99 4.52 -0.59
CA ALA A 252 42.09 5.64 -0.86
C ALA A 252 42.62 6.93 -0.21
N ASP A 253 42.46 8.05 -0.91
CA ASP A 253 42.79 9.38 -0.37
C ASP A 253 41.81 9.78 0.73
N VAL A 254 40.54 9.37 0.57
CA VAL A 254 39.45 9.66 1.49
C VAL A 254 38.53 8.46 1.56
N ILE A 255 38.09 8.12 2.77
CA ILE A 255 37.17 7.00 3.02
C ILE A 255 35.96 7.53 3.77
N THR A 256 34.75 7.25 3.29
CA THR A 256 33.52 7.50 4.05
C THR A 256 32.86 6.20 4.47
N LEU A 257 32.18 6.24 5.62
CA LEU A 257 31.36 5.14 6.10
C LEU A 257 30.13 5.64 6.84
N THR A 258 29.07 4.83 6.83
CA THR A 258 27.93 5.00 7.75
C THR A 258 28.05 4.10 8.96
N THR A 259 27.58 4.54 10.11
CA THR A 259 27.77 3.81 11.37
C THR A 259 26.71 2.77 11.71
N HIS A 260 25.57 2.69 10.99
CA HIS A 260 24.41 1.87 11.34
C HIS A 260 24.23 0.57 10.55
N LYS A 261 24.91 0.38 9.42
CA LYS A 261 24.72 -0.81 8.55
C LYS A 261 25.41 -2.04 9.17
N THR A 262 26.40 -2.63 8.51
CA THR A 262 27.15 -3.76 9.06
C THR A 262 27.95 -3.42 10.31
N LEU A 263 28.20 -2.12 10.58
CA LEU A 263 28.81 -1.66 11.83
C LEU A 263 27.85 -1.77 13.03
N CYS A 264 26.54 -1.82 12.81
CA CYS A 264 25.51 -1.94 13.84
C CYS A 264 25.50 -0.81 14.89
N GLY A 265 26.05 0.37 14.60
CA GLY A 265 26.03 1.54 15.47
C GLY A 265 24.82 2.47 15.25
N PRO A 266 24.88 3.72 15.73
CA PRO A 266 23.80 4.68 15.55
C PRO A 266 23.73 5.17 14.09
N ARG A 267 22.64 5.85 13.71
CA ARG A 267 22.62 6.61 12.44
C ARG A 267 23.63 7.76 12.51
N GLY A 268 24.45 7.87 11.48
CA GLY A 268 25.64 8.74 11.46
C GLY A 268 26.62 8.30 10.39
N ALA A 269 27.67 9.08 10.19
CA ALA A 269 28.77 8.77 9.28
C ALA A 269 30.10 9.31 9.78
N VAL A 270 31.18 8.77 9.21
CA VAL A 270 32.56 9.10 9.53
C VAL A 270 33.33 9.29 8.23
N ILE A 271 34.28 10.23 8.22
CA ILE A 271 35.25 10.44 7.15
C ILE A 271 36.64 10.14 7.70
N LEU A 272 37.41 9.34 6.97
CA LEU A 272 38.77 8.95 7.31
C LEU A 272 39.73 9.39 6.20
N THR A 273 40.94 9.77 6.57
CA THR A 273 42.07 9.93 5.65
C THR A 273 43.37 9.63 6.39
N THR A 274 44.43 9.30 5.65
CA THR A 274 45.78 9.12 6.19
C THR A 274 46.69 10.32 5.90
N ASP A 275 46.09 11.45 5.53
CA ASP A 275 46.77 12.67 5.10
C ASP A 275 46.23 13.86 5.91
N GLU A 276 47.12 14.52 6.66
CA GLU A 276 46.75 15.60 7.58
C GLU A 276 46.21 16.84 6.85
N GLU A 277 46.74 17.16 5.67
CA GLU A 277 46.27 18.31 4.88
C GLU A 277 44.85 18.04 4.36
N LYS A 278 44.61 16.82 3.87
CA LYS A 278 43.27 16.39 3.48
C LYS A 278 42.31 16.39 4.67
N ALA A 279 42.77 15.98 5.86
CA ALA A 279 41.94 16.00 7.08
C ALA A 279 41.48 17.42 7.42
N GLN A 280 42.38 18.41 7.35
CA GLN A 280 42.03 19.81 7.62
C GLN A 280 41.02 20.37 6.60
N ARG A 281 41.15 19.99 5.32
CA ARG A 281 40.18 20.35 4.26
C ARG A 281 38.81 19.71 4.52
N ILE A 282 38.80 18.45 4.93
CA ILE A 282 37.58 17.72 5.29
C ILE A 282 36.89 18.37 6.48
N ASP A 283 37.62 18.71 7.54
CA ASP A 283 37.07 19.38 8.72
C ASP A 283 36.39 20.70 8.31
N ASN A 284 37.07 21.54 7.53
CA ASN A 284 36.50 22.80 7.03
C ASN A 284 35.26 22.60 6.15
N ALA A 285 35.26 21.55 5.33
CA ALA A 285 34.12 21.21 4.47
C ALA A 285 32.93 20.67 5.27
N VAL A 286 33.16 19.95 6.38
CA VAL A 286 32.09 19.50 7.27
C VAL A 286 31.54 20.68 8.08
N PHE A 287 32.41 21.44 8.73
CA PHE A 287 32.08 22.66 9.45
C PHE A 287 33.19 23.71 9.25
N PRO A 288 32.87 24.94 8.81
CA PRO A 288 31.52 25.51 8.66
C PRO A 288 30.85 25.24 7.30
N GLY A 289 31.39 24.35 6.46
CA GLY A 289 30.89 24.11 5.10
C GLY A 289 29.46 23.56 5.03
N GLU A 290 29.29 22.25 5.23
CA GLU A 290 28.00 21.56 5.01
C GLU A 290 27.09 21.52 6.27
N GLN A 291 27.62 21.75 7.48
CA GLN A 291 26.89 21.60 8.74
C GLN A 291 27.18 22.75 9.73
N GLY A 292 26.28 22.95 10.70
CA GLY A 292 26.46 23.80 11.89
C GLY A 292 26.78 22.98 13.14
N GLY A 293 26.05 23.21 14.23
CA GLY A 293 26.21 22.48 15.51
C GLY A 293 26.19 20.93 15.39
N PRO A 294 27.22 20.22 15.90
CA PRO A 294 27.26 18.76 15.86
C PRO A 294 26.28 18.08 16.83
N HIS A 295 25.84 16.86 16.49
CA HIS A 295 25.03 16.02 17.38
C HIS A 295 25.93 15.26 18.38
N VAL A 296 26.16 15.82 19.57
CA VAL A 296 27.13 15.25 20.54
C VAL A 296 26.73 13.86 21.05
N ASN A 297 25.44 13.63 21.31
CA ASN A 297 24.92 12.32 21.69
C ASN A 297 25.21 11.21 20.66
N LYS A 298 25.29 11.57 19.38
CA LYS A 298 25.69 10.66 18.30
C LYS A 298 27.14 10.22 18.47
N PHE A 299 28.05 11.11 18.87
CA PHE A 299 29.46 10.77 19.10
C PHE A 299 29.60 9.84 20.30
N ALA A 300 28.85 10.10 21.38
CA ALA A 300 28.77 9.20 22.52
C ALA A 300 28.34 7.79 22.09
N ALA A 301 27.29 7.70 21.27
CA ALA A 301 26.82 6.43 20.72
C ALA A 301 27.85 5.77 19.79
N MET A 302 28.55 6.54 18.93
CA MET A 302 29.62 6.04 18.07
C MET A 302 30.81 5.51 18.87
N ALA A 303 31.24 6.20 19.94
CA ALA A 303 32.32 5.75 20.79
C ALA A 303 32.01 4.38 21.41
N VAL A 304 30.76 4.13 21.82
CA VAL A 304 30.30 2.81 22.29
C VAL A 304 30.29 1.79 21.15
N ALA A 305 29.77 2.16 19.98
CA ALA A 305 29.70 1.27 18.82
C ALA A 305 31.08 0.80 18.35
N PHE A 306 32.06 1.70 18.25
CA PHE A 306 33.43 1.34 17.89
C PHE A 306 34.09 0.47 18.96
N LYS A 307 33.80 0.69 20.25
CA LYS A 307 34.30 -0.21 21.30
C LYS A 307 33.76 -1.63 21.16
N ILE A 308 32.48 -1.77 20.79
CA ILE A 308 31.87 -3.08 20.48
C ILE A 308 32.53 -3.69 19.25
N ALA A 309 32.81 -2.89 18.22
CA ALA A 309 33.41 -3.35 16.97
C ALA A 309 34.83 -3.94 17.15
N GLN A 310 35.57 -3.51 18.18
CA GLN A 310 36.88 -4.06 18.54
C GLN A 310 36.81 -5.45 19.21
N THR A 311 35.61 -5.95 19.55
CA THR A 311 35.49 -7.20 20.31
C THR A 311 35.60 -8.46 19.44
N PRO A 312 36.12 -9.58 19.97
CA PRO A 312 36.12 -10.87 19.27
C PRO A 312 34.71 -11.35 18.87
N LYS A 313 33.69 -11.02 19.67
CA LYS A 313 32.28 -11.35 19.37
C LYS A 313 31.79 -10.63 18.12
N PHE A 314 32.16 -9.36 17.95
CA PHE A 314 31.81 -8.61 16.74
C PHE A 314 32.50 -9.20 15.51
N LYS A 315 33.81 -9.52 15.59
CA LYS A 315 34.53 -10.16 14.48
C LYS A 315 33.85 -11.46 14.04
N LYS A 316 33.51 -12.34 14.99
CA LYS A 316 32.78 -13.60 14.73
C LYS A 316 31.39 -13.36 14.14
N LEU A 317 30.70 -12.29 14.53
CA LEU A 317 29.42 -11.91 13.93
C LEU A 317 29.60 -11.56 12.44
N GLN A 318 30.60 -10.76 12.09
CA GLN A 318 30.84 -10.37 10.69
C GLN A 318 31.25 -11.56 9.80
N GLU A 319 32.06 -12.49 10.32
CA GLU A 319 32.38 -13.76 9.67
C GLU A 319 31.10 -14.54 9.31
N LYS A 320 30.21 -14.72 10.29
CA LYS A 320 28.92 -15.40 10.09
C LYS A 320 27.99 -14.67 9.13
N ILE A 321 28.00 -13.34 9.13
CA ILE A 321 27.20 -12.54 8.18
C ILE A 321 27.59 -12.90 6.73
N VAL A 322 28.89 -12.94 6.43
CA VAL A 322 29.38 -13.29 5.09
C VAL A 322 29.14 -14.76 4.77
N GLU A 323 29.35 -15.66 5.73
CA GLU A 323 29.04 -17.10 5.58
C GLU A 323 27.57 -17.32 5.23
N ASN A 324 26.64 -16.74 6.02
CA ASN A 324 25.21 -16.85 5.80
C ASN A 324 24.80 -16.29 4.42
N ALA A 325 25.39 -15.17 3.97
CA ALA A 325 25.08 -14.60 2.66
C ALA A 325 25.49 -15.54 1.51
N LYS A 326 26.66 -16.20 1.64
CA LYS A 326 27.13 -17.20 0.68
C LYS A 326 26.21 -18.42 0.66
N VAL A 327 25.86 -18.97 1.83
CA VAL A 327 24.95 -20.12 1.95
C VAL A 327 23.58 -19.82 1.35
N LEU A 328 23.02 -18.66 1.66
CA LEU A 328 21.73 -18.23 1.11
C LEU A 328 21.80 -18.13 -0.42
N ALA A 329 22.84 -17.49 -0.97
CA ALA A 329 23.04 -17.39 -2.41
C ALA A 329 23.17 -18.75 -3.11
N SER A 330 24.00 -19.65 -2.57
CA SER A 330 24.17 -20.99 -3.13
C SER A 330 22.90 -21.83 -3.04
N SER A 331 22.15 -21.71 -1.95
CA SER A 331 20.91 -22.47 -1.72
C SER A 331 19.77 -21.99 -2.61
N LEU A 332 19.67 -20.70 -2.88
CA LEU A 332 18.73 -20.15 -3.86
C LEU A 332 19.10 -20.60 -5.28
N LYS A 333 20.40 -20.58 -5.62
CA LYS A 333 20.91 -21.03 -6.92
C LYS A 333 20.64 -22.52 -7.16
N SER A 334 20.85 -23.38 -6.15
CA SER A 334 20.58 -24.82 -6.27
C SER A 334 19.09 -25.15 -6.44
N ARG A 335 18.21 -24.20 -6.11
CA ARG A 335 16.75 -24.26 -6.35
C ARG A 335 16.33 -23.62 -7.67
N GLY A 336 17.28 -23.29 -8.55
CA GLY A 336 16.99 -22.77 -9.89
C GLY A 336 16.73 -21.27 -9.97
N LEU A 337 16.90 -20.51 -8.88
CA LEU A 337 16.84 -19.04 -8.94
C LEU A 337 18.16 -18.48 -9.45
N LYS A 338 18.10 -17.54 -10.40
CA LYS A 338 19.27 -16.82 -10.87
C LYS A 338 19.66 -15.75 -9.85
N ILE A 339 20.93 -15.78 -9.42
CA ILE A 339 21.53 -14.74 -8.59
C ILE A 339 22.25 -13.77 -9.51
N ALA A 340 21.80 -12.51 -9.53
CA ALA A 340 22.49 -11.45 -10.24
C ALA A 340 23.90 -11.29 -9.65
N TYR A 341 24.85 -10.95 -10.50
CA TYR A 341 26.30 -10.97 -10.24
C TYR A 341 26.85 -12.37 -9.91
N GLY A 342 26.08 -13.44 -10.11
CA GLY A 342 26.52 -14.83 -10.00
C GLY A 342 26.84 -15.36 -8.59
N GLY A 343 26.79 -14.54 -7.53
CA GLY A 343 27.11 -14.93 -6.16
C GLY A 343 27.47 -13.73 -5.25
N THR A 344 28.16 -13.99 -4.15
CA THR A 344 28.61 -12.95 -3.21
C THR A 344 29.87 -13.34 -2.43
N ASN A 345 30.69 -12.34 -2.07
CA ASN A 345 31.70 -12.44 -1.01
C ASN A 345 31.51 -11.37 0.09
N THR A 346 30.30 -10.81 0.18
CA THR A 346 29.93 -9.74 1.11
C THR A 346 28.71 -10.17 1.95
N HIS A 347 28.03 -9.22 2.59
CA HIS A 347 26.84 -9.46 3.41
C HIS A 347 25.52 -9.46 2.62
N LEU A 348 25.56 -9.30 1.30
CA LEU A 348 24.36 -9.15 0.46
C LEU A 348 24.42 -9.98 -0.82
N LEU A 349 23.24 -10.25 -1.39
CA LEU A 349 23.03 -10.88 -2.69
C LEU A 349 21.80 -10.25 -3.37
N VAL A 350 21.64 -10.51 -4.67
CA VAL A 350 20.50 -10.01 -5.46
C VAL A 350 19.93 -11.14 -6.30
N ILE A 351 18.61 -11.38 -6.24
CA ILE A 351 17.92 -12.34 -7.10
C ILE A 351 17.46 -11.61 -8.36
N ASP A 352 17.71 -12.20 -9.53
CA ASP A 352 17.20 -11.76 -10.83
C ASP A 352 15.81 -12.39 -11.05
N LEU A 353 14.76 -11.57 -10.96
CA LEU A 353 13.38 -12.05 -11.12
C LEU A 353 13.00 -12.26 -12.59
N LYS A 354 13.72 -11.64 -13.55
CA LYS A 354 13.45 -11.83 -15.00
C LYS A 354 13.70 -13.27 -15.43
N ALA A 355 14.58 -13.97 -14.73
CA ALA A 355 14.88 -15.37 -14.99
C ALA A 355 13.77 -16.34 -14.54
N ILE A 356 12.82 -15.88 -13.72
CA ILE A 356 11.69 -16.70 -13.28
C ILE A 356 10.66 -16.74 -14.41
N LYS A 357 10.44 -17.93 -14.98
CA LYS A 357 9.40 -18.15 -15.98
C LYS A 357 8.03 -18.16 -15.29
N THR A 358 7.12 -17.31 -15.74
CA THR A 358 5.79 -17.15 -15.15
C THR A 358 4.74 -17.77 -16.05
N SER A 359 3.69 -18.35 -15.46
CA SER A 359 2.59 -18.95 -16.22
C SER A 359 1.70 -17.91 -16.92
N THR A 360 1.76 -16.65 -16.50
CA THR A 360 0.93 -15.56 -17.02
C THR A 360 1.56 -14.84 -18.22
N GLY A 361 2.84 -15.11 -18.52
CA GLY A 361 3.61 -14.40 -19.54
C GLY A 361 4.14 -13.02 -19.10
N PHE A 362 3.67 -12.48 -17.98
CA PHE A 362 4.17 -11.21 -17.45
C PHE A 362 5.46 -11.40 -16.62
N PRO A 363 6.44 -10.49 -16.70
CA PRO A 363 7.63 -10.58 -15.86
C PRO A 363 7.29 -10.29 -14.40
N LEU A 364 7.92 -11.03 -13.47
CA LEU A 364 7.80 -10.72 -12.04
C LEU A 364 8.66 -9.49 -11.70
N LYS A 365 8.01 -8.43 -11.19
CA LYS A 365 8.67 -7.18 -10.80
C LYS A 365 9.01 -7.15 -9.31
N GLY A 366 10.08 -6.44 -8.96
CA GLY A 366 10.63 -6.42 -7.60
C GLY A 366 9.68 -5.84 -6.55
N GLU A 367 8.85 -4.84 -6.89
CA GLU A 367 7.85 -4.26 -5.96
C GLU A 367 6.85 -5.32 -5.48
N ILE A 368 6.33 -6.11 -6.41
CA ILE A 368 5.31 -7.13 -6.12
C ILE A 368 5.91 -8.30 -5.36
N ALA A 369 7.09 -8.76 -5.77
CA ALA A 369 7.83 -9.79 -5.06
C ALA A 369 8.11 -9.38 -3.60
N ALA A 370 8.63 -8.17 -3.39
CA ALA A 370 8.94 -7.66 -2.06
C ALA A 370 7.68 -7.53 -1.18
N ARG A 371 6.56 -7.08 -1.75
CA ARG A 371 5.30 -6.93 -1.04
C ARG A 371 4.72 -8.26 -0.56
N ILE A 372 4.68 -9.28 -1.43
CA ILE A 372 4.14 -10.60 -1.09
C ILE A 372 5.06 -11.31 -0.08
N LEU A 373 6.37 -11.19 -0.22
CA LEU A 373 7.32 -11.69 0.78
C LEU A 373 7.10 -11.03 2.16
N ASP A 374 6.81 -9.72 2.21
CA ASP A 374 6.51 -9.02 3.47
C ASP A 374 5.22 -9.52 4.15
N LEU A 375 4.21 -9.93 3.36
CA LEU A 375 3.00 -10.59 3.89
C LEU A 375 3.29 -11.96 4.51
N CYS A 376 4.33 -12.65 4.02
CA CYS A 376 4.87 -13.87 4.62
C CYS A 376 5.82 -13.60 5.80
N GLY A 377 6.10 -12.34 6.16
CA GLY A 377 7.01 -11.97 7.23
C GLY A 377 8.50 -11.89 6.85
N LEU A 378 8.80 -11.87 5.54
CA LEU A 378 10.16 -11.73 4.98
C LEU A 378 10.33 -10.33 4.39
N VAL A 379 11.05 -9.44 5.10
CA VAL A 379 11.20 -8.04 4.68
C VAL A 379 12.42 -7.88 3.78
N VAL A 380 12.18 -7.55 2.52
CA VAL A 380 13.21 -7.36 1.47
C VAL A 380 13.00 -6.02 0.76
N ASN A 381 13.91 -5.63 -0.14
CA ASN A 381 13.71 -4.46 -0.99
C ASN A 381 13.88 -4.79 -2.48
N LYS A 382 13.06 -4.16 -3.35
CA LYS A 382 13.29 -4.18 -4.79
C LYS A 382 14.62 -3.50 -5.13
N ASN A 383 15.25 -3.92 -6.23
CA ASN A 383 16.51 -3.36 -6.68
C ASN A 383 16.64 -3.48 -8.20
N THR A 384 17.25 -2.49 -8.84
CA THR A 384 17.64 -2.61 -10.25
C THR A 384 18.78 -3.62 -10.41
N ILE A 385 18.83 -4.28 -11.54
CA ILE A 385 19.96 -5.14 -11.95
C ILE A 385 20.45 -4.69 -13.33
N PRO A 386 21.63 -5.13 -13.79
CA PRO A 386 22.09 -4.82 -15.15
C PRO A 386 21.01 -5.15 -16.20
N GLY A 387 20.81 -4.20 -17.13
CA GLY A 387 19.75 -4.25 -18.14
C GLY A 387 18.38 -3.70 -17.70
N ASP A 388 18.22 -3.17 -16.48
CA ASP A 388 17.05 -2.37 -16.11
C ASP A 388 17.25 -0.89 -16.48
N GLU A 389 16.22 -0.25 -17.04
CA GLU A 389 16.30 1.15 -17.47
C GLU A 389 15.96 2.15 -16.36
N THR A 390 14.96 1.84 -15.53
CA THR A 390 14.47 2.73 -14.47
C THR A 390 14.32 2.04 -13.11
N ALA A 391 14.32 2.81 -12.03
CA ALA A 391 14.05 2.30 -10.69
C ALA A 391 12.59 1.87 -10.48
N ALA A 392 11.66 2.39 -11.27
CA ALA A 392 10.27 1.96 -11.25
C ALA A 392 10.15 0.52 -11.81
N ASP A 393 10.98 0.20 -12.79
CA ASP A 393 11.00 -1.09 -13.50
C ASP A 393 11.86 -2.18 -12.85
N ALA A 394 12.43 -1.89 -11.67
CA ALA A 394 13.36 -2.74 -10.94
C ALA A 394 12.92 -4.22 -10.95
N SER A 395 13.78 -5.06 -11.54
CA SER A 395 13.50 -6.48 -11.78
C SER A 395 14.27 -7.43 -10.87
N GLY A 396 14.94 -6.90 -9.84
CA GLY A 396 15.58 -7.69 -8.80
C GLY A 396 15.00 -7.47 -7.41
N ILE A 397 15.32 -8.40 -6.50
CA ILE A 397 15.18 -8.20 -5.05
C ILE A 397 16.53 -8.40 -4.37
N ARG A 398 16.86 -7.48 -3.47
CA ARG A 398 18.12 -7.46 -2.74
C ARG A 398 17.90 -8.01 -1.33
N LEU A 399 18.80 -8.91 -0.94
CA LEU A 399 18.77 -9.64 0.33
C LEU A 399 20.10 -9.44 1.06
N GLY A 400 20.05 -9.32 2.38
CA GLY A 400 21.21 -9.19 3.24
C GLY A 400 21.02 -9.92 4.56
N THR A 401 22.14 -10.38 5.12
CA THR A 401 22.18 -11.21 6.32
C THR A 401 22.53 -10.52 7.64
N PRO A 402 22.87 -9.21 7.77
CA PRO A 402 23.25 -8.63 9.07
C PRO A 402 22.21 -8.83 10.18
N TRP A 403 20.96 -8.43 9.94
CA TRP A 403 19.90 -8.45 10.95
C TRP A 403 19.58 -9.87 11.44
N ILE A 404 19.33 -10.79 10.51
CA ILE A 404 19.00 -12.18 10.84
C ILE A 404 20.14 -12.91 11.56
N THR A 405 21.40 -12.63 11.20
CA THR A 405 22.57 -13.22 11.89
C THR A 405 22.71 -12.66 13.31
N GLN A 406 22.41 -11.38 13.54
CA GLN A 406 22.35 -10.81 14.90
C GLN A 406 21.29 -11.50 15.78
N ARG A 407 20.20 -11.98 15.16
CA ARG A 407 19.17 -12.79 15.83
C ARG A 407 19.54 -14.26 15.98
N GLY A 408 20.74 -14.67 15.56
CA GLY A 408 21.29 -16.00 15.80
C GLY A 408 21.01 -17.03 14.70
N LEU A 409 20.41 -16.65 13.56
CA LEU A 409 20.21 -17.55 12.43
C LEU A 409 21.56 -17.94 11.80
N GLY A 410 21.70 -19.22 11.44
CA GLY A 410 22.90 -19.78 10.82
C GLY A 410 22.60 -20.48 9.50
N LYS A 411 23.49 -21.40 9.13
CA LYS A 411 23.47 -22.13 7.85
C LYS A 411 22.14 -22.84 7.58
N GLU A 412 21.64 -23.63 8.54
CA GLU A 412 20.40 -24.40 8.39
C GLU A 412 19.19 -23.48 8.15
N GLU A 413 19.11 -22.36 8.87
CA GLU A 413 18.05 -21.39 8.64
C GLU A 413 18.19 -20.66 7.30
N MET A 414 19.41 -20.47 6.77
CA MET A 414 19.60 -19.89 5.43
C MET A 414 19.10 -20.85 4.33
N GLU A 415 19.32 -22.15 4.48
CA GLU A 415 18.80 -23.16 3.56
C GLU A 415 17.27 -23.21 3.59
N LYS A 416 16.67 -23.08 4.79
CA LYS A 416 15.22 -23.01 4.93
C LYS A 416 14.65 -21.71 4.36
N LEU A 417 15.27 -20.56 4.62
CA LEU A 417 14.90 -19.28 4.02
C LEU A 417 14.97 -19.32 2.50
N ALA A 418 15.99 -19.97 1.93
CA ALA A 418 16.10 -20.14 0.49
C ALA A 418 14.94 -20.93 -0.11
N GLU A 419 14.49 -21.99 0.58
CA GLU A 419 13.31 -22.76 0.17
C GLU A 419 12.02 -21.92 0.24
N LEU A 420 11.79 -21.21 1.34
CA LEU A 420 10.59 -20.39 1.51
C LEU A 420 10.53 -19.23 0.49
N ILE A 421 11.65 -18.54 0.25
CA ILE A 421 11.74 -17.49 -0.77
C ILE A 421 11.46 -18.06 -2.16
N HIS A 422 12.09 -19.19 -2.51
CA HIS A 422 11.82 -19.85 -3.80
C HIS A 422 10.35 -20.22 -3.97
N ARG A 423 9.73 -20.81 -2.92
CA ARG A 423 8.33 -21.24 -2.96
C ARG A 423 7.38 -20.07 -3.19
N VAL A 424 7.59 -18.94 -2.53
CA VAL A 424 6.80 -17.72 -2.77
C VAL A 424 7.01 -17.22 -4.19
N LEU A 425 8.25 -16.93 -4.59
CA LEU A 425 8.54 -16.26 -5.87
C LEU A 425 8.06 -17.05 -7.09
N THR A 426 8.14 -18.38 -7.05
CA THR A 426 7.71 -19.25 -8.16
C THR A 426 6.19 -19.47 -8.21
N ARG A 427 5.46 -19.10 -7.15
CA ARG A 427 4.00 -19.21 -7.07
C ARG A 427 3.27 -17.89 -7.29
N ILE A 428 3.99 -16.76 -7.31
CA ILE A 428 3.41 -15.48 -7.71
C ILE A 428 3.01 -15.53 -9.19
N GLN A 429 1.77 -15.14 -9.46
CA GLN A 429 1.18 -14.93 -10.77
C GLN A 429 1.15 -13.43 -11.08
N PRO A 430 2.18 -12.87 -11.75
CA PRO A 430 2.22 -11.45 -12.05
C PRO A 430 1.29 -11.10 -13.21
N PHE A 431 0.84 -9.85 -13.22
CA PHE A 431 0.10 -9.23 -14.32
C PHE A 431 0.29 -7.71 -14.25
N SER A 432 -0.04 -6.97 -15.30
CA SER A 432 0.01 -5.50 -15.29
C SER A 432 -1.24 -4.93 -15.93
N TYR A 433 -1.68 -3.76 -15.47
CA TYR A 433 -2.71 -2.97 -16.14
C TYR A 433 -2.23 -1.54 -16.30
N ILE A 434 -2.81 -0.83 -17.28
CA ILE A 434 -2.51 0.57 -17.52
C ILE A 434 -3.22 1.40 -16.45
N GLY A 435 -2.44 2.05 -15.59
CA GLY A 435 -2.94 3.04 -14.64
C GLY A 435 -2.95 4.44 -15.22
N LEU A 436 -3.46 5.41 -14.45
CA LEU A 436 -3.50 6.83 -14.85
C LEU A 436 -2.14 7.44 -15.23
N LYS A 437 -1.02 6.81 -14.82
CA LYS A 437 0.35 7.29 -15.05
C LYS A 437 1.24 6.26 -15.78
N GLY A 438 0.66 5.23 -16.39
CA GLY A 438 1.38 4.13 -17.05
C GLY A 438 1.20 2.78 -16.36
N ASP A 439 2.05 1.81 -16.72
CA ASP A 439 1.93 0.43 -16.26
C ASP A 439 1.99 0.28 -14.73
N LEU A 440 1.03 -0.46 -14.21
CA LEU A 440 0.94 -0.81 -12.80
C LEU A 440 1.13 -2.32 -12.64
N PRO A 441 2.37 -2.78 -12.33
CA PRO A 441 2.59 -4.19 -12.07
C PRO A 441 1.83 -4.63 -10.83
N ARG A 442 1.32 -5.85 -10.87
CA ARG A 442 0.61 -6.57 -9.80
C ARG A 442 1.01 -8.03 -9.80
N GLY A 443 0.60 -8.73 -8.76
CA GLY A 443 0.71 -10.18 -8.73
C GLY A 443 -0.17 -10.76 -7.64
N LYS A 444 -0.58 -12.00 -7.85
CA LYS A 444 -1.36 -12.76 -6.90
C LYS A 444 -0.66 -14.07 -6.54
N ILE A 445 -0.99 -14.62 -5.39
CA ILE A 445 -0.53 -15.92 -4.91
C ILE A 445 -1.72 -16.68 -4.33
N ASP A 446 -1.69 -18.00 -4.35
CA ASP A 446 -2.71 -18.79 -3.69
C ASP A 446 -2.63 -18.64 -2.16
N LEU A 447 -3.79 -18.60 -1.50
CA LEU A 447 -3.89 -18.38 -0.06
C LEU A 447 -3.16 -19.46 0.75
N GLU A 448 -3.24 -20.72 0.29
CA GLU A 448 -2.64 -21.87 0.95
C GLU A 448 -1.12 -21.72 1.02
N THR A 449 -0.45 -21.48 -0.13
CA THR A 449 0.99 -21.21 -0.16
C THR A 449 1.35 -20.00 0.69
N LEU A 450 0.58 -18.90 0.63
CA LEU A 450 0.87 -17.70 1.42
C LEU A 450 0.87 -18.01 2.92
N GLU A 451 -0.17 -18.66 3.42
CA GLU A 451 -0.34 -18.93 4.85
C GLU A 451 0.59 -20.04 5.35
N GLU A 452 0.89 -21.07 4.54
CA GLU A 452 1.91 -22.08 4.85
C GLU A 452 3.29 -21.46 5.00
N VAL A 453 3.72 -20.64 4.04
CA VAL A 453 5.03 -19.96 4.12
C VAL A 453 5.07 -19.05 5.34
N LYS A 454 4.03 -18.25 5.55
CA LYS A 454 3.93 -17.34 6.70
C LYS A 454 4.06 -18.08 8.04
N GLN A 455 3.47 -19.27 8.16
CA GLN A 455 3.62 -20.13 9.32
C GLN A 455 5.05 -20.64 9.51
N GLU A 456 5.67 -21.13 8.45
CA GLU A 456 7.05 -21.63 8.50
C GLU A 456 8.05 -20.50 8.78
N VAL A 457 7.81 -19.29 8.27
CA VAL A 457 8.57 -18.08 8.65
C VAL A 457 8.37 -17.77 10.13
N ALA A 458 7.15 -17.87 10.66
CA ALA A 458 6.90 -17.67 12.09
C ALA A 458 7.61 -18.72 12.97
N GLU A 459 7.81 -19.95 12.47
CA GLU A 459 8.66 -20.95 13.13
C GLU A 459 10.13 -20.54 13.15
N LEU A 460 10.68 -20.02 12.06
CA LEU A 460 12.04 -19.47 12.04
C LEU A 460 12.19 -18.28 12.99
N VAL A 461 11.19 -17.39 13.02
CA VAL A 461 11.16 -16.24 13.94
C VAL A 461 11.18 -16.70 15.40
N ARG A 462 10.48 -17.78 15.77
CA ARG A 462 10.51 -18.35 17.13
C ARG A 462 11.88 -18.89 17.53
N ARG A 463 12.67 -19.40 16.57
CA ARG A 463 14.06 -19.84 16.80
C ARG A 463 15.03 -18.66 16.88
N ALA A 464 14.68 -17.53 16.25
CA ALA A 464 15.48 -16.32 16.26
C ALA A 464 15.43 -15.62 17.63
N LYS A 465 16.59 -15.34 18.22
CA LYS A 465 16.67 -14.51 19.44
C LYS A 465 16.15 -13.11 19.12
N ALA A 466 15.14 -12.66 19.85
CA ALA A 466 14.64 -11.28 19.76
C ALA A 466 15.11 -10.51 21.01
N GLU A 467 15.90 -9.45 20.82
CA GLU A 467 16.09 -8.44 21.85
C GLU A 467 15.00 -7.38 21.67
N THR A 468 13.99 -7.36 22.54
CA THR A 468 13.03 -6.26 22.63
C THR A 468 13.48 -5.28 23.72
N SER A 469 13.24 -3.96 23.55
CA SER A 469 13.63 -2.95 24.55
C SER A 469 12.93 -3.17 25.90
N ALA A 470 11.74 -3.75 25.85
CA ALA A 470 10.89 -4.08 26.98
C ALA A 470 10.03 -5.31 26.61
N PRO A 471 10.38 -6.52 27.09
CA PRO A 471 9.63 -7.75 26.83
C PRO A 471 8.14 -7.60 27.10
N ASP A 472 7.79 -6.93 28.20
CA ASP A 472 6.40 -6.75 28.64
C ASP A 472 5.63 -5.75 27.75
N ARG A 473 6.29 -4.70 27.25
CA ARG A 473 5.66 -3.70 26.36
C ARG A 473 5.27 -4.29 25.01
N ALA A 474 6.19 -5.05 24.41
CA ALA A 474 5.91 -5.71 23.13
C ALA A 474 4.87 -6.82 23.30
N ALA A 475 4.93 -7.58 24.39
CA ALA A 475 3.97 -8.65 24.68
C ALA A 475 2.53 -8.16 24.85
N ASN A 476 2.33 -7.00 25.49
CA ASN A 476 1.00 -6.50 25.83
C ASN A 476 0.25 -5.81 24.67
N LEU A 477 0.97 -5.18 23.72
CA LEU A 477 0.34 -4.41 22.63
C LEU A 477 0.04 -5.24 21.35
N GLY A 478 0.75 -6.36 21.16
CA GLY A 478 0.63 -7.16 19.93
C GLY A 478 1.13 -6.44 18.66
N TYR A 479 0.80 -6.98 17.49
CA TYR A 479 1.05 -6.31 16.20
C TYR A 479 -0.09 -6.63 15.24
N PRO A 480 -1.07 -5.71 15.09
CA PRO A 480 -2.34 -5.99 14.41
C PRO A 480 -2.20 -6.18 12.90
N HIS A 481 -1.03 -5.90 12.35
CA HIS A 481 -0.76 -5.93 10.91
C HIS A 481 -0.10 -7.23 10.43
N TYR A 482 0.30 -8.11 11.35
CA TYR A 482 0.89 -9.41 10.99
C TYR A 482 0.56 -10.46 12.04
N HIS A 483 -0.36 -11.35 11.65
CA HIS A 483 -0.79 -12.49 12.44
C HIS A 483 -0.44 -13.76 11.68
N PRO A 484 0.72 -14.40 11.95
CA PRO A 484 0.85 -15.80 11.56
C PRO A 484 -0.25 -16.57 12.30
N SER A 485 -0.88 -17.55 11.65
CA SER A 485 -1.83 -18.40 12.36
C SER A 485 -1.12 -18.96 13.60
N ALA A 486 -1.72 -18.85 14.79
CA ALA A 486 -1.09 -19.46 15.95
C ALA A 486 -1.16 -20.99 15.78
N LYS A 487 -0.16 -21.75 16.25
CA LYS A 487 -0.47 -23.14 16.65
C LYS A 487 -1.59 -23.02 17.68
N PRO A 488 -2.69 -23.79 17.56
CA PRO A 488 -3.82 -23.62 18.46
C PRO A 488 -3.34 -23.96 19.87
N TYR A 489 -3.08 -22.93 20.67
CA TYR A 489 -3.18 -23.09 22.11
C TYR A 489 -4.65 -23.37 22.38
N LEU A 490 -4.92 -24.40 23.17
CA LEU A 490 -6.27 -24.74 23.55
C LEU A 490 -6.89 -23.54 24.28
N LYS A 491 -7.87 -22.88 23.66
CA LYS A 491 -8.63 -21.77 24.22
C LYS A 491 -9.70 -22.31 25.17
N GLU A 492 -9.93 -21.59 26.26
CA GLU A 492 -11.00 -21.89 27.21
C GLU A 492 -12.09 -20.82 27.09
N THR A 493 -13.35 -21.26 27.02
CA THR A 493 -14.50 -20.34 27.10
C THR A 493 -14.55 -19.63 28.46
N SER A 494 -15.01 -18.38 28.48
CA SER A 494 -15.29 -17.62 29.71
C SER A 494 -16.31 -18.32 30.64
N LEU A 495 -17.06 -19.31 30.11
CA LEU A 495 -18.04 -20.09 30.86
C LEU A 495 -17.50 -21.44 31.37
N LEU A 496 -16.21 -21.76 31.19
CA LEU A 496 -15.66 -23.08 31.52
C LEU A 496 -15.94 -23.51 32.97
N ALA A 497 -15.79 -22.59 33.92
CA ALA A 497 -16.06 -22.85 35.34
C ALA A 497 -17.55 -23.17 35.59
N VAL A 498 -18.45 -22.50 34.86
CA VAL A 498 -19.90 -22.76 34.92
C VAL A 498 -20.20 -24.15 34.37
N HIS A 499 -19.60 -24.53 33.24
CA HIS A 499 -19.80 -25.85 32.63
C HIS A 499 -19.35 -26.99 33.52
N ARG A 500 -18.20 -26.85 34.19
CA ARG A 500 -17.72 -27.83 35.18
C ARG A 500 -18.71 -27.98 36.33
N LYS A 501 -19.27 -26.88 36.84
CA LYS A 501 -20.26 -26.91 37.93
C LYS A 501 -21.58 -27.57 37.51
N LEU A 502 -21.97 -27.43 36.24
CA LEU A 502 -23.17 -28.06 35.67
C LEU A 502 -22.95 -29.54 35.29
N GLY A 503 -21.76 -30.10 35.53
CA GLY A 503 -21.46 -31.50 35.22
C GLY A 503 -21.25 -31.77 33.72
N ALA A 504 -20.89 -30.76 32.93
CA ALA A 504 -20.66 -30.93 31.50
C ALA A 504 -19.53 -31.93 31.21
N LYS A 505 -19.77 -32.84 30.26
CA LYS A 505 -18.69 -33.60 29.62
C LYS A 505 -17.98 -32.68 28.64
N LEU A 506 -16.71 -32.37 28.90
CA LEU A 506 -15.92 -31.48 28.05
C LEU A 506 -15.23 -32.26 26.93
N VAL A 507 -15.02 -31.61 25.79
CA VAL A 507 -14.22 -32.10 24.65
C VAL A 507 -13.30 -30.99 24.16
N GLU A 508 -12.15 -31.38 23.63
CA GLU A 508 -11.23 -30.48 22.93
C GLU A 508 -11.49 -30.61 21.42
N THR A 509 -11.96 -29.54 20.80
CA THR A 509 -12.27 -29.52 19.36
C THR A 509 -12.01 -28.13 18.79
N ASN A 510 -11.48 -28.06 17.56
CA ASN A 510 -11.17 -26.79 16.86
C ASN A 510 -10.31 -25.80 17.68
N GLY A 511 -9.42 -26.31 18.53
CA GLY A 511 -8.59 -25.48 19.40
C GLY A 511 -9.31 -24.88 20.60
N TRP A 512 -10.53 -25.35 20.92
CA TRP A 512 -11.31 -24.93 22.07
C TRP A 512 -11.65 -26.09 23.00
N ARG A 513 -11.73 -25.81 24.30
CA ARG A 513 -12.30 -26.72 25.30
C ARG A 513 -13.77 -26.35 25.56
N MET A 514 -14.69 -27.18 25.06
CA MET A 514 -16.13 -26.89 25.02
C MET A 514 -16.97 -28.02 25.63
N PRO A 515 -18.21 -27.75 26.10
CA PRO A 515 -19.13 -28.78 26.57
C PRO A 515 -19.67 -29.63 25.40
N LEU A 516 -19.35 -30.93 25.39
CA LEU A 516 -19.90 -31.90 24.43
C LEU A 516 -21.39 -32.15 24.69
N HIS A 517 -21.77 -32.35 25.96
CA HIS A 517 -23.12 -32.45 26.49
C HIS A 517 -23.10 -32.28 28.03
N TYR A 518 -24.24 -32.02 28.67
CA TYR A 518 -24.41 -31.87 30.12
C TYR A 518 -25.06 -33.09 30.78
N GLN A 519 -26.18 -33.55 30.23
CA GLN A 519 -26.87 -34.74 30.72
C GLN A 519 -26.59 -35.88 29.73
N ASN A 520 -27.52 -36.10 28.82
CA ASN A 520 -27.30 -36.88 27.61
C ASN A 520 -27.88 -36.12 26.41
N PHE A 521 -27.28 -36.39 25.25
CA PHE A 521 -27.64 -35.77 23.98
C PHE A 521 -29.15 -35.85 23.66
N SER A 522 -29.79 -36.99 23.92
CA SER A 522 -31.22 -37.19 23.65
C SER A 522 -32.14 -36.28 24.47
N GLN A 523 -31.80 -36.02 25.73
CA GLN A 523 -32.57 -35.13 26.60
C GLN A 523 -32.38 -33.66 26.23
N GLU A 524 -31.17 -33.25 25.84
CA GLU A 524 -30.87 -31.91 25.34
C GLU A 524 -31.61 -31.63 24.02
N LEU A 525 -31.61 -32.62 23.10
CA LEU A 525 -32.36 -32.53 21.83
C LEU A 525 -33.87 -32.47 22.05
N LYS A 526 -34.40 -33.18 23.07
CA LYS A 526 -35.81 -33.09 23.46
C LYS A 526 -36.13 -31.71 24.03
N ALA A 527 -35.24 -31.14 24.85
CA ALA A 527 -35.43 -29.83 25.45
C ALA A 527 -35.48 -28.72 24.39
N VAL A 528 -34.52 -28.68 23.45
CA VAL A 528 -34.53 -27.63 22.40
C VAL A 528 -35.77 -27.69 21.50
N ARG A 529 -36.37 -28.88 21.33
CA ARG A 529 -37.59 -29.07 20.53
C ARG A 529 -38.88 -28.76 21.28
N LYS A 530 -38.90 -28.87 22.61
CA LYS A 530 -40.12 -28.71 23.42
C LYS A 530 -40.17 -27.44 24.23
N THR A 531 -39.02 -26.97 24.71
CA THR A 531 -38.89 -25.86 25.65
C THR A 531 -37.85 -24.86 25.18
N ALA A 532 -36.70 -24.76 25.85
CA ALA A 532 -35.57 -23.94 25.46
C ALA A 532 -34.25 -24.53 25.96
N VAL A 533 -33.17 -24.24 25.26
CA VAL A 533 -31.79 -24.52 25.67
C VAL A 533 -30.90 -23.30 25.55
N ILE A 534 -29.87 -23.24 26.38
CA ILE A 534 -28.78 -22.27 26.27
C ILE A 534 -27.50 -22.97 25.78
N PHE A 535 -26.85 -22.36 24.78
CA PHE A 535 -25.59 -22.81 24.19
C PHE A 535 -24.46 -21.84 24.55
N ASP A 536 -23.30 -22.40 24.83
CA ASP A 536 -22.05 -21.64 24.76
C ASP A 536 -21.60 -21.58 23.31
N LEU A 537 -21.51 -20.37 22.76
CA LEU A 537 -21.05 -20.09 21.40
C LEU A 537 -19.71 -19.34 21.42
N GLY A 538 -18.96 -19.41 22.52
CA GLY A 538 -17.66 -18.75 22.68
C GLY A 538 -16.59 -19.26 21.70
N ASP A 539 -16.80 -20.42 21.08
CA ASP A 539 -15.93 -20.98 20.04
C ASP A 539 -16.18 -20.40 18.63
N MET A 540 -17.32 -19.74 18.40
CA MET A 540 -17.66 -19.12 17.11
C MET A 540 -16.72 -17.95 16.80
N GLY A 541 -16.34 -17.81 15.53
CA GLY A 541 -15.54 -16.67 15.10
C GLY A 541 -16.38 -15.42 14.90
N LEU A 542 -15.88 -14.28 15.36
CA LEU A 542 -16.54 -12.98 15.28
C LEU A 542 -15.63 -11.99 14.56
N LEU A 543 -15.80 -11.86 13.25
CA LEU A 543 -14.97 -11.00 12.41
C LEU A 543 -15.71 -9.70 12.09
N LYS A 544 -15.15 -8.56 12.46
CA LYS A 544 -15.67 -7.26 12.07
C LYS A 544 -15.03 -6.81 10.75
N VAL A 545 -15.86 -6.47 9.77
CA VAL A 545 -15.43 -5.90 8.49
C VAL A 545 -15.89 -4.46 8.40
N SER A 546 -14.98 -3.52 8.15
CA SER A 546 -15.28 -2.09 8.18
C SER A 546 -14.58 -1.27 7.10
N GLY A 547 -15.13 -0.10 6.78
CA GLY A 547 -14.56 0.87 5.84
C GLY A 547 -15.51 1.26 4.72
N GLU A 548 -15.13 2.28 3.94
CA GLU A 548 -15.96 2.82 2.84
C GLU A 548 -16.28 1.79 1.74
N ARG A 549 -15.43 0.77 1.59
CA ARG A 549 -15.60 -0.32 0.61
C ARG A 549 -16.03 -1.64 1.24
N ALA A 550 -16.40 -1.67 2.53
CA ALA A 550 -16.78 -2.91 3.20
C ALA A 550 -18.01 -3.58 2.57
N LYS A 551 -19.06 -2.80 2.25
CA LYS A 551 -20.26 -3.32 1.58
C LYS A 551 -19.97 -3.93 0.21
N PRO A 552 -19.37 -3.20 -0.77
CA PRO A 552 -19.07 -3.78 -2.07
C PRO A 552 -18.02 -4.90 -2.01
N PHE A 553 -17.08 -4.86 -1.05
CA PHE A 553 -16.15 -5.96 -0.79
C PHE A 553 -16.89 -7.24 -0.45
N LEU A 554 -17.74 -7.21 0.58
CA LEU A 554 -18.50 -8.38 1.00
C LEU A 554 -19.51 -8.82 -0.05
N GLN A 555 -20.09 -7.89 -0.81
CA GLN A 555 -20.96 -8.19 -1.94
C GLN A 555 -20.27 -9.06 -2.99
N GLY A 556 -18.97 -8.87 -3.27
CA GLY A 556 -18.23 -9.71 -4.22
C GLY A 556 -17.79 -11.08 -3.68
N ILE A 557 -17.94 -11.34 -2.37
CA ILE A 557 -17.42 -12.56 -1.71
C ILE A 557 -18.56 -13.47 -1.25
N SER A 558 -19.65 -12.88 -0.79
CA SER A 558 -20.83 -13.61 -0.34
C SER A 558 -21.63 -14.15 -1.53
N THR A 559 -22.30 -15.28 -1.36
CA THR A 559 -23.25 -15.80 -2.37
C THR A 559 -24.59 -15.05 -2.36
N ASN A 560 -24.97 -14.45 -1.22
CA ASN A 560 -26.23 -13.72 -1.07
C ASN A 560 -26.07 -12.21 -1.34
N ASN A 561 -27.17 -11.48 -1.47
CA ASN A 561 -27.16 -10.06 -1.90
C ASN A 561 -27.23 -9.08 -0.73
N LEU A 562 -26.07 -8.52 -0.35
CA LEU A 562 -25.94 -7.51 0.71
C LEU A 562 -26.46 -6.15 0.28
N ALA A 563 -26.65 -5.88 -1.01
CA ALA A 563 -27.21 -4.61 -1.48
C ALA A 563 -28.57 -4.31 -0.83
N LYS A 564 -29.35 -5.36 -0.53
CA LYS A 564 -30.67 -5.30 0.09
C LYS A 564 -30.64 -5.20 1.63
N LEU A 565 -29.49 -5.44 2.25
CA LEU A 565 -29.33 -5.49 3.71
C LEU A 565 -29.25 -4.07 4.30
N LYS A 566 -30.03 -3.81 5.35
CA LYS A 566 -30.04 -2.53 6.08
C LYS A 566 -29.43 -2.64 7.48
N PRO A 567 -29.00 -1.52 8.09
CA PRO A 567 -28.56 -1.53 9.49
C PRO A 567 -29.62 -2.16 10.41
N GLY A 568 -29.18 -3.05 11.31
CA GLY A 568 -30.08 -3.81 12.19
C GLY A 568 -30.62 -5.11 11.59
N GLU A 569 -30.34 -5.41 10.32
CA GLU A 569 -30.67 -6.67 9.67
C GLU A 569 -29.43 -7.58 9.57
N LEU A 570 -29.68 -8.88 9.42
CA LEU A 570 -28.64 -9.87 9.12
C LEU A 570 -29.07 -10.76 7.98
N LEU A 571 -28.12 -11.37 7.29
CA LEU A 571 -28.40 -12.38 6.28
C LEU A 571 -27.45 -13.57 6.39
N PRO A 572 -27.94 -14.80 6.18
CA PRO A 572 -27.08 -15.95 6.00
C PRO A 572 -26.56 -16.02 4.55
N SER A 573 -25.32 -16.48 4.40
CA SER A 573 -24.65 -16.63 3.12
C SER A 573 -23.58 -17.73 3.18
N PHE A 574 -23.13 -18.19 2.03
CA PHE A 574 -21.89 -18.93 1.91
C PHE A 574 -20.76 -18.03 1.42
N LEU A 575 -19.53 -18.38 1.78
CA LEU A 575 -18.30 -17.88 1.18
C LEU A 575 -17.68 -19.03 0.38
N LEU A 576 -17.31 -18.77 -0.88
CA LEU A 576 -16.74 -19.79 -1.77
C LEU A 576 -15.32 -19.43 -2.21
N ASP A 577 -14.54 -20.45 -2.58
CA ASP A 577 -13.26 -20.27 -3.28
C ASP A 577 -13.46 -20.17 -4.81
N GLY A 578 -12.38 -19.92 -5.54
CA GLY A 578 -12.41 -19.81 -7.01
C GLY A 578 -12.85 -21.06 -7.77
N ARG A 579 -12.88 -22.21 -7.11
CA ARG A 579 -13.40 -23.48 -7.65
C ARG A 579 -14.85 -23.73 -7.22
N ALA A 580 -15.51 -22.69 -6.72
CA ALA A 580 -16.83 -22.74 -6.12
C ALA A 580 -16.93 -23.76 -4.97
N GLN A 581 -15.86 -24.01 -4.23
CA GLN A 581 -15.90 -24.86 -3.03
C GLN A 581 -16.20 -24.02 -1.79
N LEU A 582 -16.91 -24.61 -0.82
CA LEU A 582 -17.24 -23.95 0.43
C LEU A 582 -15.97 -23.56 1.21
N ILE A 583 -15.85 -22.28 1.56
CA ILE A 583 -14.91 -21.79 2.58
C ILE A 583 -15.59 -21.85 3.94
N ASP A 584 -16.76 -21.21 4.07
CA ASP A 584 -17.58 -21.25 5.27
C ASP A 584 -19.04 -20.85 5.00
N GLU A 585 -19.93 -21.28 5.88
CA GLU A 585 -21.27 -20.74 6.07
C GLU A 585 -21.19 -19.60 7.09
N VAL A 586 -21.75 -18.44 6.76
CA VAL A 586 -21.62 -17.23 7.59
C VAL A 586 -22.95 -16.52 7.76
N SER A 587 -23.10 -15.88 8.92
CA SER A 587 -24.11 -14.85 9.14
C SER A 587 -23.47 -13.47 9.10
N ILE A 588 -24.01 -12.57 8.27
CA ILE A 588 -23.49 -11.22 8.08
C ILE A 588 -24.51 -10.23 8.65
N LEU A 589 -24.14 -9.51 9.72
CA LEU A 589 -24.94 -8.49 10.37
C LEU A 589 -24.47 -7.11 9.92
N TYR A 590 -25.37 -6.23 9.48
CA TYR A 590 -25.02 -4.84 9.15
C TYR A 590 -25.19 -3.95 10.39
N LEU A 591 -24.07 -3.62 11.03
CA LEU A 591 -24.00 -2.75 12.21
C LEU A 591 -24.16 -1.27 11.86
N ASP A 592 -24.36 -0.44 12.88
CA ASP A 592 -24.38 1.01 12.71
C ASP A 592 -23.04 1.52 12.16
N SER A 593 -23.14 2.43 11.18
CA SER A 593 -21.98 3.13 10.63
C SER A 593 -21.31 3.99 11.69
N ASP A 594 -20.01 4.26 11.53
CA ASP A 594 -19.33 5.20 12.42
C ASP A 594 -19.74 6.67 12.17
N ASN A 595 -19.19 7.58 12.97
CA ASN A 595 -19.43 9.02 12.84
C ASN A 595 -18.90 9.64 11.53
N ARG A 596 -18.14 8.89 10.73
CA ARG A 596 -17.68 9.26 9.39
C ARG A 596 -18.53 8.60 8.29
N GLY A 597 -19.58 7.87 8.67
CA GLY A 597 -20.47 7.15 7.78
C GLY A 597 -19.87 5.85 7.22
N ARG A 598 -18.77 5.33 7.76
CA ARG A 598 -18.16 4.08 7.25
C ARG A 598 -18.98 2.88 7.71
N ASP A 599 -19.27 1.99 6.77
CA ASP A 599 -20.10 0.82 7.01
C ASP A 599 -19.35 -0.20 7.88
N HIS A 600 -20.10 -0.87 8.77
CA HIS A 600 -19.59 -1.88 9.69
C HIS A 600 -20.42 -3.16 9.57
N TYR A 601 -19.74 -4.29 9.44
CA TYR A 601 -20.36 -5.61 9.39
C TYR A 601 -19.76 -6.52 10.44
N LEU A 602 -20.59 -7.35 11.07
CA LEU A 602 -20.14 -8.49 11.87
C LEU A 602 -20.40 -9.76 11.07
N ILE A 603 -19.34 -10.55 10.86
CA ILE A 603 -19.38 -11.84 10.21
C ILE A 603 -19.17 -12.90 11.28
N VAL A 604 -20.18 -13.74 11.46
CA VAL A 604 -20.14 -14.87 12.37
C VAL A 604 -19.74 -16.10 11.57
N THR A 605 -18.65 -16.75 11.96
CA THR A 605 -18.02 -17.88 11.24
C THR A 605 -18.03 -19.14 12.09
N ASN A 606 -17.96 -20.30 11.43
CA ASN A 606 -17.85 -21.57 12.16
C ASN A 606 -16.46 -21.71 12.82
N PRO A 607 -16.37 -22.34 14.01
CA PRO A 607 -15.13 -22.40 14.79
C PRO A 607 -13.94 -23.00 14.03
N SER A 608 -14.19 -24.08 13.26
CA SER A 608 -13.17 -24.77 12.47
C SER A 608 -12.70 -23.98 11.24
N ARG A 609 -13.39 -22.89 10.88
CA ARG A 609 -13.18 -22.11 9.65
C ARG A 609 -12.74 -20.67 9.89
N THR A 610 -12.88 -20.14 11.10
CA THR A 610 -12.59 -18.73 11.45
C THR A 610 -11.24 -18.22 10.93
N GLU A 611 -10.15 -18.95 11.21
CA GLU A 611 -8.81 -18.53 10.76
C GLU A 611 -8.69 -18.49 9.23
N LYS A 612 -9.29 -19.47 8.54
CA LYS A 612 -9.29 -19.53 7.08
C LYS A 612 -10.10 -18.37 6.49
N VAL A 613 -11.29 -18.07 7.04
CA VAL A 613 -12.12 -16.93 6.60
C VAL A 613 -11.38 -15.62 6.85
N LYS A 614 -10.77 -15.45 8.02
CA LYS A 614 -9.97 -14.26 8.36
C LYS A 614 -8.83 -14.03 7.37
N SER A 615 -8.02 -15.06 7.09
CA SER A 615 -6.92 -14.95 6.13
C SER A 615 -7.42 -14.74 4.70
N TRP A 616 -8.54 -15.36 4.31
CA TRP A 616 -9.20 -15.14 3.03
C TRP A 616 -9.67 -13.69 2.85
N LEU A 617 -10.43 -13.15 3.80
CA LEU A 617 -10.92 -11.78 3.73
C LEU A 617 -9.76 -10.77 3.72
N ARG A 618 -8.75 -10.95 4.58
CA ARG A 618 -7.57 -10.06 4.59
C ARG A 618 -6.81 -10.11 3.27
N GLY A 619 -6.53 -11.31 2.77
CA GLY A 619 -5.77 -11.47 1.53
C GLY A 619 -6.51 -10.97 0.28
N LEU A 620 -7.84 -11.09 0.24
CA LEU A 620 -8.65 -10.48 -0.82
C LEU A 620 -8.67 -8.96 -0.71
N SER A 621 -8.82 -8.42 0.49
CA SER A 621 -8.80 -6.97 0.75
C SER A 621 -7.46 -6.33 0.36
N ASP A 622 -6.35 -7.02 0.64
CA ASP A 622 -5.01 -6.58 0.25
C ASP A 622 -4.75 -6.71 -1.26
N GLY A 623 -5.54 -7.52 -1.97
CA GLY A 623 -5.49 -7.68 -3.43
C GLY A 623 -4.42 -8.64 -3.95
N TYR A 624 -3.82 -9.48 -3.09
CA TYR A 624 -2.74 -10.40 -3.46
C TYR A 624 -3.16 -11.87 -3.56
N ILE A 625 -4.42 -12.21 -3.28
CA ILE A 625 -4.88 -13.59 -3.33
C ILE A 625 -5.50 -13.92 -4.69
N THR A 626 -5.07 -15.05 -5.27
CA THR A 626 -5.73 -15.62 -6.46
C THR A 626 -7.05 -16.26 -6.06
N PHE A 627 -8.15 -15.76 -6.61
CA PHE A 627 -9.49 -16.33 -6.43
C PHE A 627 -10.20 -16.66 -7.76
N ASP A 628 -9.63 -16.27 -8.90
CA ASP A 628 -10.05 -16.73 -10.21
C ASP A 628 -8.76 -17.08 -10.98
N LYS A 629 -8.66 -18.32 -11.44
CA LYS A 629 -7.46 -18.81 -12.15
C LYS A 629 -7.58 -18.61 -13.67
N ASP A 630 -8.79 -18.43 -14.18
CA ASP A 630 -9.05 -18.17 -15.59
C ASP A 630 -8.93 -16.68 -15.89
N ASP A 631 -9.14 -15.83 -14.87
CA ASP A 631 -9.01 -14.38 -14.96
C ASP A 631 -8.09 -13.82 -13.86
N ILE A 632 -6.82 -13.60 -14.22
CA ILE A 632 -5.85 -13.00 -13.29
C ILE A 632 -6.16 -11.53 -12.99
N PHE A 633 -6.95 -10.84 -13.83
CA PHE A 633 -7.34 -9.44 -13.66
C PHE A 633 -8.55 -9.25 -12.75
N ALA A 634 -9.31 -10.31 -12.49
CA ALA A 634 -10.49 -10.28 -11.61
C ALA A 634 -10.16 -9.63 -10.27
N LYS A 635 -11.02 -8.74 -9.76
CA LYS A 635 -10.83 -8.08 -8.47
C LYS A 635 -12.10 -8.15 -7.65
N VAL A 636 -11.93 -8.21 -6.34
CA VAL A 636 -12.97 -7.89 -5.38
C VAL A 636 -12.67 -6.50 -4.83
N GLU A 637 -13.71 -5.76 -4.48
CA GLU A 637 -13.58 -4.40 -3.99
C GLU A 637 -12.79 -4.27 -2.69
N GLY A 638 -11.86 -3.34 -2.61
CA GLY A 638 -11.05 -3.13 -1.41
C GLY A 638 -10.36 -1.78 -1.41
N PRO A 639 -9.76 -1.34 -0.29
CA PRO A 639 -9.54 -2.12 0.91
C PRO A 639 -10.73 -2.09 1.89
N ALA A 640 -10.94 -3.20 2.58
CA ALA A 640 -11.77 -3.33 3.77
C ALA A 640 -10.91 -3.76 4.97
N VAL A 641 -11.20 -3.24 6.16
CA VAL A 641 -10.50 -3.60 7.40
C VAL A 641 -11.18 -4.83 7.99
N VAL A 642 -10.40 -5.87 8.33
CA VAL A 642 -10.88 -7.13 8.91
C VAL A 642 -10.26 -7.33 10.29
N GLU A 643 -11.09 -7.22 11.33
CA GLU A 643 -10.71 -7.31 12.74
C GLU A 643 -11.32 -8.58 13.37
N ASP A 644 -10.57 -9.25 14.24
CA ASP A 644 -11.06 -10.42 14.98
C ASP A 644 -11.49 -9.95 16.38
N LEU A 645 -12.78 -9.99 16.65
CA LEU A 645 -13.34 -9.54 17.92
C LEU A 645 -13.19 -10.59 19.04
N GLY A 646 -12.87 -11.85 18.72
CA GLY A 646 -12.63 -12.88 19.73
C GLY A 646 -11.27 -12.71 20.42
N ASP A 647 -10.29 -12.15 19.71
CA ASP A 647 -8.90 -11.98 20.17
C ASP A 647 -8.47 -10.49 20.20
N SER A 648 -9.42 -9.55 20.22
CA SER A 648 -9.12 -8.12 20.21
C SER A 648 -8.45 -7.66 21.51
N VAL A 649 -7.24 -7.10 21.39
CA VAL A 649 -6.51 -6.45 22.50
C VAL A 649 -7.05 -5.06 22.84
N GLN A 650 -7.89 -4.49 21.97
CA GLN A 650 -8.51 -3.19 22.23
C GLN A 650 -9.64 -3.34 23.24
N GLU A 651 -9.52 -2.61 24.35
CA GLU A 651 -10.46 -2.64 25.47
C GLU A 651 -11.90 -2.35 25.00
N GLY A 652 -12.85 -3.16 25.47
CA GLY A 652 -14.27 -3.00 25.15
C GLY A 652 -14.72 -3.47 23.77
N LEU A 653 -13.80 -3.89 22.88
CA LEU A 653 -14.15 -4.49 21.57
C LEU A 653 -14.25 -6.01 21.58
N CYS A 654 -13.66 -6.68 22.57
CA CYS A 654 -13.71 -8.15 22.65
C CYS A 654 -15.15 -8.66 22.81
N ARG A 655 -15.53 -9.71 22.06
CA ARG A 655 -16.87 -10.29 22.09
C ARG A 655 -16.83 -11.81 22.10
N ILE A 656 -17.80 -12.44 22.75
CA ILE A 656 -18.09 -13.88 22.67
C ILE A 656 -19.58 -14.14 22.43
N GLY A 657 -19.92 -15.33 21.93
CA GLY A 657 -21.29 -15.76 21.66
C GLY A 657 -21.96 -16.54 22.80
N ILE A 658 -23.26 -16.33 23.03
CA ILE A 658 -24.16 -17.21 23.79
C ILE A 658 -25.43 -17.42 22.96
N GLY A 659 -25.98 -18.63 22.92
CA GLY A 659 -27.21 -18.94 22.17
C GLY A 659 -28.38 -19.28 23.09
N LEU A 660 -29.60 -18.85 22.77
CA LEU A 660 -30.86 -19.29 23.38
C LEU A 660 -31.79 -19.82 22.28
N TYR A 661 -32.10 -21.12 22.34
CA TYR A 661 -32.77 -21.83 21.26
C TYR A 661 -33.97 -22.65 21.78
N GLY A 662 -35.07 -22.67 21.04
CA GLY A 662 -36.26 -23.47 21.33
C GLY A 662 -37.56 -22.65 21.41
N PRO A 663 -38.74 -23.32 21.37
CA PRO A 663 -40.05 -22.67 21.36
C PRO A 663 -40.27 -21.60 22.44
N ASP A 664 -39.73 -21.78 23.65
CA ASP A 664 -39.93 -20.85 24.76
C ASP A 664 -38.95 -19.68 24.80
N SER A 665 -38.01 -19.59 23.85
CA SER A 665 -36.97 -18.56 23.87
C SER A 665 -37.52 -17.12 23.90
N SER A 666 -38.58 -16.84 23.13
CA SER A 666 -39.24 -15.52 23.14
C SER A 666 -39.92 -15.24 24.49
N ASN A 667 -40.53 -16.25 25.12
CA ASN A 667 -41.17 -16.10 26.42
C ASN A 667 -40.14 -15.76 27.50
N ILE A 668 -38.99 -16.44 27.47
CA ILE A 668 -37.86 -16.17 28.38
C ILE A 668 -37.32 -14.75 28.19
N LEU A 669 -37.12 -14.32 26.94
CA LEU A 669 -36.65 -12.97 26.62
C LEU A 669 -37.63 -11.89 27.06
N SER A 670 -38.94 -12.16 26.97
CA SER A 670 -39.98 -11.20 27.36
C SER A 670 -39.88 -10.78 28.83
N LYS A 671 -39.36 -11.65 29.70
CA LYS A 671 -39.10 -11.38 31.12
C LYS A 671 -37.86 -10.52 31.37
N ILE A 672 -36.93 -10.48 30.43
CA ILE A 672 -35.73 -9.64 30.51
C ILE A 672 -36.04 -8.26 29.94
N ASP A 673 -36.58 -8.23 28.73
CA ASP A 673 -37.02 -7.03 28.02
C ASP A 673 -38.06 -7.46 26.97
N SER A 674 -39.31 -7.03 27.15
CA SER A 674 -40.44 -7.39 26.27
C SER A 674 -40.22 -7.00 24.81
N SER A 675 -39.38 -6.00 24.54
CA SER A 675 -39.04 -5.62 23.17
C SER A 675 -38.15 -6.64 22.45
N LEU A 676 -37.39 -7.46 23.20
CA LEU A 676 -36.51 -8.49 22.63
C LEU A 676 -37.28 -9.71 22.12
N ALA A 677 -38.39 -10.06 22.78
CA ALA A 677 -39.23 -11.19 22.40
C ALA A 677 -39.82 -11.04 20.99
N ASN A 678 -40.02 -9.79 20.55
CA ASN A 678 -40.61 -9.42 19.27
C ASN A 678 -39.58 -9.17 18.16
N LEU A 679 -38.30 -9.45 18.40
CA LEU A 679 -37.26 -9.31 17.39
C LEU A 679 -37.61 -10.17 16.17
N LYS A 680 -37.68 -9.56 14.99
CA LYS A 680 -38.04 -10.26 13.75
C LYS A 680 -36.91 -11.22 13.35
N LYS A 681 -37.24 -12.30 12.64
CA LYS A 681 -36.23 -13.20 12.09
C LYS A 681 -35.29 -12.40 11.17
N PHE A 682 -34.00 -12.72 11.21
CA PHE A 682 -32.97 -12.02 10.44
C PHE A 682 -32.81 -10.53 10.80
N HIS A 683 -33.16 -10.16 12.03
CA HIS A 683 -32.88 -8.85 12.60
C HIS A 683 -32.06 -9.00 13.88
N PHE A 684 -31.37 -7.94 14.25
CA PHE A 684 -30.65 -7.83 15.51
C PHE A 684 -30.88 -6.46 16.16
N ARG A 685 -30.55 -6.37 17.45
CA ARG A 685 -30.53 -5.12 18.20
C ARG A 685 -29.18 -4.96 18.86
N GLN A 686 -28.59 -3.77 18.72
CA GLN A 686 -27.38 -3.36 19.42
C GLN A 686 -27.75 -2.44 20.58
N GLY A 687 -27.18 -2.67 21.76
CA GLY A 687 -27.44 -1.85 22.95
C GLY A 687 -27.44 -2.64 24.24
N LYS A 688 -28.23 -2.17 25.21
CA LYS A 688 -28.42 -2.84 26.49
C LYS A 688 -29.42 -3.98 26.37
N ILE A 689 -29.04 -5.15 26.87
CA ILE A 689 -29.83 -6.37 26.99
C ILE A 689 -29.99 -6.60 28.50
N GLY A 690 -31.09 -6.08 29.06
CA GLY A 690 -31.18 -5.85 30.51
C GLY A 690 -30.13 -4.84 30.98
N GLN A 691 -29.12 -5.29 31.73
CA GLN A 691 -27.99 -4.48 32.20
C GLN A 691 -26.68 -4.72 31.43
N ILE A 692 -26.69 -5.63 30.44
CA ILE A 692 -25.48 -6.07 29.74
C ILE A 692 -25.40 -5.38 28.38
N GLN A 693 -24.25 -4.83 28.02
CA GLN A 693 -24.06 -4.22 26.70
C GLN A 693 -23.68 -5.28 25.66
N GLY A 694 -24.34 -5.27 24.51
CA GLY A 694 -23.99 -6.19 23.42
C GLY A 694 -24.93 -6.13 22.22
N ILE A 695 -24.91 -7.21 21.45
CA ILE A 695 -25.77 -7.43 20.29
C ILE A 695 -26.62 -8.67 20.57
N ILE A 696 -27.93 -8.59 20.35
CA ILE A 696 -28.81 -9.76 20.30
C ILE A 696 -29.38 -9.89 18.89
N SER A 697 -29.14 -11.03 18.27
CA SER A 697 -29.65 -11.36 16.94
C SER A 697 -30.70 -12.46 17.03
N ARG A 698 -31.69 -12.45 16.13
CA ARG A 698 -32.57 -13.60 15.92
C ARG A 698 -32.05 -14.40 14.74
N ALA A 699 -31.04 -15.22 15.04
CA ALA A 699 -30.40 -16.17 14.15
C ALA A 699 -30.76 -17.61 14.58
N GLY A 700 -30.99 -18.50 13.62
CA GLY A 700 -31.32 -19.90 13.91
C GLY A 700 -31.20 -20.75 12.66
N TYR A 701 -30.91 -22.03 12.83
CA TYR A 701 -30.53 -22.93 11.74
C TYR A 701 -31.68 -23.23 10.76
N SER A 702 -32.93 -23.35 11.24
CA SER A 702 -34.06 -23.74 10.39
C SER A 702 -35.11 -22.63 10.20
N ARG A 703 -36.04 -22.83 9.25
CA ARG A 703 -37.11 -21.87 8.98
C ARG A 703 -38.01 -21.64 10.19
N ASP A 704 -38.21 -22.68 10.98
CA ASP A 704 -39.18 -22.75 12.08
C ASP A 704 -38.54 -22.72 13.49
N SER A 705 -37.20 -22.77 13.58
CA SER A 705 -36.50 -22.70 14.87
C SER A 705 -36.47 -21.27 15.43
N LEU A 706 -36.97 -21.09 16.65
CA LEU A 706 -36.77 -19.89 17.46
C LEU A 706 -35.36 -19.95 18.08
N GLY A 707 -34.44 -19.14 17.56
CA GLY A 707 -33.07 -19.02 18.04
C GLY A 707 -32.68 -17.55 18.20
N PHE A 708 -31.97 -17.25 19.28
CA PHE A 708 -31.40 -15.94 19.57
C PHE A 708 -29.94 -16.10 19.94
N GLU A 709 -29.08 -15.23 19.41
CA GLU A 709 -27.65 -15.24 19.70
C GLU A 709 -27.22 -13.90 20.27
N PHE A 710 -26.41 -13.94 21.30
CA PHE A 710 -25.91 -12.80 22.04
C PHE A 710 -24.42 -12.68 21.81
N TYR A 711 -23.96 -11.51 21.35
CA TYR A 711 -22.54 -11.19 21.24
C TYR A 711 -22.20 -10.09 22.26
N ILE A 712 -21.51 -10.47 23.33
CA ILE A 712 -21.28 -9.65 24.53
C ILE A 712 -19.81 -9.68 24.94
N HIS A 713 -19.41 -8.78 25.84
CA HIS A 713 -18.06 -8.81 26.42
C HIS A 713 -17.84 -10.11 27.22
N PRO A 714 -16.64 -10.75 27.15
CA PRO A 714 -16.32 -11.96 27.92
C PRO A 714 -16.65 -11.86 29.42
N ASP A 715 -16.40 -10.71 30.05
CA ASP A 715 -16.63 -10.49 31.49
C ASP A 715 -18.10 -10.52 31.89
N ASP A 716 -19.02 -10.33 30.95
CA ASP A 716 -20.47 -10.37 31.19
C ASP A 716 -21.08 -11.74 30.85
N ALA A 717 -20.29 -12.69 30.33
CA ALA A 717 -20.75 -14.01 29.91
C ALA A 717 -21.50 -14.78 31.01
N ILE A 718 -20.87 -14.89 32.18
CA ILE A 718 -21.44 -15.58 33.34
C ILE A 718 -22.72 -14.88 33.82
N LYS A 719 -22.76 -13.54 33.75
CA LYS A 719 -23.93 -12.75 34.17
C LYS A 719 -25.12 -13.03 33.24
N LEU A 720 -24.91 -13.01 31.93
CA LEU A 720 -25.95 -13.30 30.95
C LEU A 720 -26.42 -14.75 31.04
N TRP A 721 -25.49 -15.70 31.13
CA TRP A 721 -25.80 -17.13 31.27
C TRP A 721 -26.72 -17.41 32.46
N ASN A 722 -26.36 -16.89 33.64
CA ASN A 722 -27.17 -17.06 34.85
C ASN A 722 -28.50 -16.31 34.78
N LEU A 723 -28.55 -15.15 34.12
CA LEU A 723 -29.79 -14.42 33.90
C LEU A 723 -30.79 -15.24 33.05
N LEU A 724 -30.34 -15.79 31.93
CA LEU A 724 -31.15 -16.62 31.04
C LEU A 724 -31.67 -17.87 31.74
N LEU A 725 -30.81 -18.60 32.47
CA LEU A 725 -31.23 -19.77 33.26
C LEU A 725 -32.26 -19.41 34.34
N ARG A 726 -32.07 -18.30 35.05
CA ARG A 726 -32.99 -17.85 36.10
C ARG A 726 -34.36 -17.48 35.54
N GLN A 727 -34.40 -16.71 34.46
CA GLN A 727 -35.67 -16.30 33.84
C GLN A 727 -36.37 -17.45 33.11
N GLY A 728 -35.60 -18.40 32.57
CA GLY A 728 -36.10 -19.59 31.90
C GLY A 728 -36.49 -20.75 32.81
N LYS A 729 -36.31 -20.63 34.13
CA LYS A 729 -36.53 -21.72 35.09
C LYS A 729 -37.95 -22.30 35.02
N GLU A 730 -38.97 -21.47 34.81
CA GLU A 730 -40.36 -21.93 34.70
C GLU A 730 -40.68 -22.63 33.37
N PHE A 731 -39.81 -22.46 32.37
CA PHE A 731 -39.92 -23.07 31.05
C PHE A 731 -39.05 -24.32 30.92
N ASP A 732 -38.48 -24.86 32.00
CA ASP A 732 -37.53 -25.99 31.97
C ASP A 732 -36.36 -25.76 30.98
N ILE A 733 -35.77 -24.56 30.99
CA ILE A 733 -34.57 -24.25 30.20
C ILE A 733 -33.40 -25.14 30.63
N LYS A 734 -32.65 -25.69 29.66
CA LYS A 734 -31.46 -26.52 29.92
C LYS A 734 -30.21 -25.99 29.24
N ALA A 735 -29.04 -26.29 29.79
CA ALA A 735 -27.80 -26.13 29.04
C ALA A 735 -27.65 -27.29 28.04
N ALA A 736 -27.19 -27.00 26.84
CA ALA A 736 -26.96 -28.01 25.79
C ALA A 736 -25.55 -27.90 25.21
N GLY A 737 -24.97 -29.05 24.86
CA GLY A 737 -23.61 -29.13 24.34
C GLY A 737 -23.52 -29.19 22.81
N LEU A 738 -22.28 -29.35 22.33
CA LEU A 738 -21.93 -29.38 20.91
C LEU A 738 -22.74 -30.40 20.10
N LEU A 739 -22.99 -31.61 20.64
CA LEU A 739 -23.73 -32.64 19.89
C LEU A 739 -25.13 -32.17 19.49
N THR A 740 -25.84 -31.48 20.39
CA THR A 740 -27.17 -30.92 20.11
C THR A 740 -27.07 -29.79 19.09
N ARG A 741 -26.05 -28.92 19.18
CA ARG A 741 -25.82 -27.87 18.18
C ARG A 741 -25.58 -28.45 16.79
N ASP A 742 -24.71 -29.45 16.67
CA ASP A 742 -24.36 -30.08 15.39
C ASP A 742 -25.54 -30.84 14.77
N GLN A 743 -26.36 -31.50 15.60
CA GLN A 743 -27.59 -32.15 15.14
C GLN A 743 -28.59 -31.14 14.58
N LEU A 744 -28.78 -29.98 15.22
CA LEU A 744 -29.68 -28.93 14.71
C LEU A 744 -29.19 -28.34 13.38
N ARG A 745 -27.86 -28.21 13.21
CA ARG A 745 -27.25 -27.79 11.94
C ARG A 745 -27.49 -28.82 10.84
N SER A 746 -27.29 -30.10 11.14
CA SER A 746 -27.54 -31.22 10.22
C SER A 746 -29.02 -31.28 9.79
N GLU A 747 -29.96 -31.11 10.73
CA GLU A 747 -31.41 -31.06 10.45
C GLU A 747 -31.81 -29.88 9.56
N ALA A 748 -31.09 -28.77 9.67
CA ALA A 748 -31.26 -27.63 8.77
C ALA A 748 -30.64 -27.87 7.38
N GLY A 749 -29.99 -29.00 7.14
CA GLY A 749 -29.28 -29.30 5.89
C GLY A 749 -28.00 -28.50 5.70
N LEU A 750 -27.49 -27.86 6.75
CA LEU A 750 -26.27 -27.06 6.69
C LEU A 750 -25.02 -27.96 6.66
N PRO A 751 -23.93 -27.53 6.01
CA PRO A 751 -22.69 -28.31 5.94
C PRO A 751 -22.11 -28.62 7.32
N SER A 752 -21.54 -29.82 7.48
CA SER A 752 -20.85 -30.22 8.70
C SER A 752 -19.61 -29.36 8.95
N ASN A 753 -19.38 -29.02 10.22
CA ASN A 753 -18.17 -28.32 10.67
C ASN A 753 -16.91 -29.20 10.54
N GLU A 754 -17.07 -30.51 10.33
CA GLU A 754 -16.00 -31.50 10.20
C GLU A 754 -15.70 -31.93 8.75
N ASP A 755 -16.24 -31.29 7.71
CA ASP A 755 -15.85 -31.59 6.31
C ASP A 755 -14.34 -31.32 6.11
N PRO A 756 -13.46 -32.35 6.10
CA PRO A 756 -12.02 -32.15 6.22
C PRO A 756 -11.37 -31.69 4.92
N GLN A 757 -12.09 -31.77 3.79
CA GLN A 757 -11.50 -31.60 2.46
C GLN A 757 -12.15 -30.49 1.61
N PHE A 758 -13.06 -29.71 2.18
CA PHE A 758 -13.75 -28.62 1.46
C PHE A 758 -14.42 -29.11 0.17
N LYS A 759 -14.99 -30.31 0.19
CA LYS A 759 -15.53 -30.95 -1.03
C LYS A 759 -16.97 -30.55 -1.33
N THR A 760 -17.60 -29.81 -0.43
CA THR A 760 -18.96 -29.32 -0.63
C THR A 760 -18.97 -28.22 -1.70
N GLY A 761 -19.46 -28.58 -2.89
CA GLY A 761 -19.52 -27.69 -4.04
C GLY A 761 -20.66 -26.68 -3.99
N GLY A 762 -20.43 -25.49 -4.55
CA GLY A 762 -21.37 -24.38 -4.59
C GLY A 762 -22.66 -24.72 -5.34
N LEU A 763 -22.60 -25.57 -6.38
CA LEU A 763 -23.79 -26.03 -7.09
C LEU A 763 -24.69 -26.90 -6.22
N SER A 764 -24.12 -27.82 -5.43
CA SER A 764 -24.90 -28.62 -4.46
C SER A 764 -25.50 -27.74 -3.37
N LEU A 765 -24.75 -26.75 -2.89
CA LEU A 765 -25.25 -25.78 -1.91
C LEU A 765 -26.39 -24.95 -2.46
N TYR A 766 -26.30 -24.48 -3.71
CA TYR A 766 -27.38 -23.75 -4.37
C TYR A 766 -28.66 -24.59 -4.49
N LYS A 767 -28.53 -25.88 -4.86
CA LYS A 767 -29.68 -26.79 -4.96
C LYS A 767 -30.33 -27.06 -3.60
N ALA A 768 -29.53 -27.15 -2.53
CA ALA A 768 -30.04 -27.39 -1.18
C ALA A 768 -30.61 -26.12 -0.51
N HIS A 769 -29.95 -24.98 -0.72
CA HIS A 769 -30.20 -23.70 -0.05
C HIS A 769 -30.28 -22.52 -1.03
N PRO A 770 -31.23 -22.52 -2.00
CA PRO A 770 -31.29 -21.48 -3.02
C PRO A 770 -31.50 -20.08 -2.43
N SER A 771 -32.09 -19.97 -1.24
CA SER A 771 -32.29 -18.69 -0.52
C SER A 771 -31.01 -18.05 0.02
N TYR A 772 -29.87 -18.78 0.02
CA TYR A 772 -28.56 -18.28 0.45
C TYR A 772 -27.73 -17.78 -0.74
N PHE A 773 -28.31 -17.79 -1.95
CA PHE A 773 -27.71 -17.34 -3.19
C PHE A 773 -28.57 -16.28 -3.85
N ASP A 774 -27.93 -15.30 -4.48
CA ASP A 774 -28.56 -14.42 -5.45
C ASP A 774 -27.72 -14.45 -6.73
N LEU A 775 -28.07 -15.33 -7.67
CA LEU A 775 -27.34 -15.51 -8.92
C LEU A 775 -27.51 -14.34 -9.90
N SER A 776 -28.39 -13.37 -9.60
CA SER A 776 -28.54 -12.14 -10.40
C SER A 776 -27.46 -11.10 -10.12
N LYS A 777 -26.68 -11.26 -9.05
CA LYS A 777 -25.58 -10.35 -8.68
C LYS A 777 -24.59 -10.18 -9.83
N PRO A 778 -23.96 -9.00 -9.96
CA PRO A 778 -22.88 -8.76 -10.92
C PRO A 778 -21.79 -9.82 -10.89
N TYR A 779 -21.33 -10.13 -9.67
CA TYR A 779 -20.25 -11.06 -9.41
C TYR A 779 -20.29 -11.54 -7.95
N PHE A 780 -19.95 -12.80 -7.74
CA PHE A 780 -19.34 -13.28 -6.50
C PHE A 780 -18.35 -14.42 -6.81
N ILE A 781 -17.38 -14.65 -5.93
CA ILE A 781 -16.37 -15.69 -6.13
C ILE A 781 -17.02 -17.07 -6.32
N GLY A 782 -16.69 -17.77 -7.40
CA GLY A 782 -17.25 -19.08 -7.75
C GLY A 782 -18.57 -19.04 -8.55
N GLN A 783 -19.20 -17.86 -8.72
CA GLN A 783 -20.48 -17.73 -9.45
C GLN A 783 -20.38 -18.24 -10.89
N LYS A 784 -19.27 -17.96 -11.59
CA LYS A 784 -19.02 -18.40 -12.98
C LYS A 784 -19.19 -19.90 -13.17
N ILE A 785 -18.65 -20.71 -12.24
CA ILE A 785 -18.74 -22.17 -12.29
C ILE A 785 -20.18 -22.64 -12.07
N ILE A 786 -20.87 -22.03 -11.10
CA ILE A 786 -22.28 -22.36 -10.80
C ILE A 786 -23.17 -22.02 -12.00
N ASN A 787 -23.05 -20.82 -12.57
CA ASN A 787 -23.80 -20.38 -13.73
C ASN A 787 -23.56 -21.30 -14.94
N LYS A 788 -22.29 -21.64 -15.23
CA LYS A 788 -21.94 -22.56 -16.31
C LYS A 788 -22.58 -23.94 -16.13
N ALA A 789 -22.62 -24.45 -14.89
CA ALA A 789 -23.20 -25.76 -14.59
C ALA A 789 -24.73 -25.78 -14.61
N LEU A 790 -25.39 -24.65 -14.33
CA LEU A 790 -26.84 -24.51 -14.45
C LEU A 790 -27.30 -24.34 -15.92
N GLY A 791 -26.40 -23.92 -16.81
CA GLY A 791 -26.73 -23.60 -18.20
C GLY A 791 -27.55 -22.32 -18.33
N SER A 792 -28.03 -22.03 -19.54
CA SER A 792 -28.86 -20.86 -19.83
C SER A 792 -30.31 -21.05 -19.34
N TRP A 793 -30.54 -20.88 -18.05
CA TRP A 793 -31.88 -20.59 -17.51
C TRP A 793 -32.18 -19.11 -17.70
N ALA A 794 -32.21 -18.65 -18.96
CA ALA A 794 -32.41 -17.25 -19.26
C ALA A 794 -33.80 -16.81 -18.77
N ALA A 795 -33.85 -15.91 -17.79
CA ALA A 795 -34.98 -15.00 -17.71
C ALA A 795 -35.05 -14.29 -19.07
N LYS A 796 -36.24 -14.14 -19.65
CA LYS A 796 -36.43 -13.39 -20.90
C LYS A 796 -36.12 -11.91 -20.65
N LYS A 797 -34.85 -11.52 -20.63
CA LYS A 797 -34.43 -10.12 -20.65
C LYS A 797 -34.55 -9.57 -22.07
N GLU A 798 -34.93 -8.32 -22.17
CA GLU A 798 -35.09 -7.64 -23.45
C GLU A 798 -33.71 -7.22 -23.99
N GLU A 799 -33.49 -7.36 -25.30
CA GLU A 799 -32.32 -6.76 -25.94
C GLU A 799 -32.52 -5.25 -26.06
N PHE A 800 -31.46 -4.49 -25.76
CA PHE A 800 -31.52 -3.04 -25.90
C PHE A 800 -31.42 -2.65 -27.37
N GLN A 801 -32.46 -2.01 -27.90
CA GLN A 801 -32.46 -1.41 -29.22
C GLN A 801 -32.77 0.09 -29.11
N TYR A 802 -31.90 0.91 -29.70
CA TYR A 802 -32.10 2.36 -29.76
C TYR A 802 -32.37 2.77 -31.20
N LYS A 803 -33.58 3.31 -31.46
CA LYS A 803 -33.93 3.87 -32.76
C LYS A 803 -33.64 5.36 -32.78
N GLU A 804 -32.79 5.78 -33.71
CA GLU A 804 -32.41 7.17 -33.84
C GLU A 804 -33.57 8.02 -34.39
N GLU A 805 -33.90 9.11 -33.70
CA GLU A 805 -34.96 10.04 -34.10
C GLU A 805 -34.38 11.15 -35.01
N LYS A 806 -35.11 11.52 -36.07
CA LYS A 806 -34.76 12.71 -36.88
C LYS A 806 -34.82 13.96 -36.00
N ARG A 807 -33.69 14.66 -35.86
CA ARG A 807 -33.55 15.83 -34.99
C ARG A 807 -33.75 17.13 -35.78
N LYS A 808 -34.51 18.08 -35.23
CA LYS A 808 -34.42 19.48 -35.63
C LYS A 808 -33.09 20.04 -35.13
N VAL A 809 -32.40 20.82 -35.96
CA VAL A 809 -31.13 21.45 -35.58
C VAL A 809 -31.38 22.43 -34.42
N ARG A 810 -30.61 22.28 -33.34
CA ARG A 810 -30.70 23.09 -32.11
C ARG A 810 -29.63 24.20 -32.11
N GLN A 811 -29.81 25.20 -31.24
CA GLN A 811 -28.88 26.32 -31.04
C GLN A 811 -28.40 26.34 -29.60
N THR A 812 -27.12 26.64 -29.38
CA THR A 812 -26.55 26.80 -28.03
C THR A 812 -27.03 28.08 -27.37
N PRO A 813 -26.97 28.20 -26.03
CA PRO A 813 -27.23 29.47 -25.33
C PRO A 813 -26.37 30.64 -25.84
N LEU A 814 -25.19 30.33 -26.40
CA LEU A 814 -24.24 31.31 -26.93
C LEU A 814 -24.43 31.61 -28.43
N HIS A 815 -25.47 31.07 -29.09
CA HIS A 815 -25.63 31.20 -30.54
C HIS A 815 -25.59 32.65 -31.04
N GLN A 816 -26.22 33.58 -30.29
CA GLN A 816 -26.22 35.00 -30.63
C GLN A 816 -24.84 35.65 -30.47
N GLU A 817 -24.06 35.26 -29.46
CA GLU A 817 -22.69 35.77 -29.27
C GLU A 817 -21.77 35.29 -30.39
N HIS A 818 -21.92 34.03 -30.81
CA HIS A 818 -21.17 33.49 -31.94
C HIS A 818 -21.43 34.25 -33.24
N LEU A 819 -22.68 34.67 -33.48
CA LEU A 819 -23.02 35.51 -34.62
C LEU A 819 -22.37 36.90 -34.54
N LYS A 820 -22.36 37.53 -33.35
CA LYS A 820 -21.69 38.83 -33.15
C LYS A 820 -20.18 38.75 -33.37
N LEU A 821 -19.56 37.63 -33.01
CA LEU A 821 -18.13 37.37 -33.20
C LEU A 821 -17.77 36.91 -34.63
N GLY A 822 -18.73 36.85 -35.55
CA GLY A 822 -18.48 36.51 -36.95
C GLY A 822 -18.22 35.02 -37.21
N ALA A 823 -18.71 34.12 -36.34
CA ALA A 823 -18.46 32.69 -36.48
C ALA A 823 -19.05 32.10 -37.78
N SER A 824 -18.26 31.25 -38.43
CA SER A 824 -18.74 30.32 -39.46
C SER A 824 -19.39 29.12 -38.79
N PHE A 825 -20.54 28.64 -39.28
CA PHE A 825 -21.31 27.57 -38.62
C PHE A 825 -21.32 26.26 -39.41
N VAL A 826 -21.34 25.14 -38.69
CA VAL A 826 -21.60 23.80 -39.20
C VAL A 826 -22.71 23.13 -38.38
N THR A 827 -23.40 22.16 -38.97
CA THR A 827 -24.29 21.27 -38.21
C THR A 827 -23.46 20.12 -37.66
N PHE A 828 -23.35 20.03 -36.33
CA PHE A 828 -22.62 18.98 -35.64
C PHE A 828 -23.50 18.37 -34.55
N ALA A 829 -23.68 17.05 -34.55
CA ALA A 829 -24.51 16.33 -33.57
C ALA A 829 -25.97 16.82 -33.43
N GLY A 830 -26.52 17.46 -34.47
CA GLY A 830 -27.85 18.08 -34.45
C GLY A 830 -27.87 19.48 -33.80
N TRP A 831 -26.72 20.11 -33.61
CA TRP A 831 -26.55 21.48 -33.14
C TRP A 831 -25.89 22.35 -34.21
N LYS A 832 -26.28 23.62 -34.27
CA LYS A 832 -25.61 24.64 -35.08
C LYS A 832 -24.45 25.22 -34.27
N MET A 833 -23.23 24.80 -34.59
CA MET A 833 -22.01 25.08 -33.82
C MET A 833 -21.02 25.94 -34.62
N PRO A 834 -20.24 26.81 -33.97
CA PRO A 834 -19.15 27.55 -34.62
C PRO A 834 -18.04 26.59 -35.07
N LEU A 835 -17.75 26.56 -36.38
CA LEU A 835 -16.62 25.85 -36.97
C LEU A 835 -15.30 26.59 -36.68
N CYS A 836 -15.31 27.91 -36.86
CA CYS A 836 -14.23 28.86 -36.57
C CYS A 836 -14.80 30.30 -36.54
N TYR A 837 -14.03 31.22 -35.99
CA TYR A 837 -14.25 32.67 -35.93
C TYR A 837 -13.25 33.43 -36.80
N THR A 838 -11.99 33.00 -36.81
CA THR A 838 -10.90 33.61 -37.58
C THR A 838 -10.35 32.61 -38.60
N GLY A 839 -9.82 31.50 -38.11
CA GLY A 839 -9.32 30.38 -38.91
C GLY A 839 -8.82 29.25 -38.02
N ILE A 840 -8.96 28.01 -38.49
CA ILE A 840 -8.63 26.81 -37.70
C ILE A 840 -7.20 26.84 -37.18
N SER A 841 -6.23 27.18 -38.03
CA SER A 841 -4.81 27.23 -37.65
C SER A 841 -4.49 28.35 -36.65
N GLU A 842 -5.19 29.49 -36.73
CA GLU A 842 -4.98 30.62 -35.81
C GLU A 842 -5.56 30.31 -34.42
N GLU A 843 -6.75 29.74 -34.38
CA GLU A 843 -7.41 29.30 -33.14
C GLU A 843 -6.66 28.15 -32.49
N HIS A 844 -6.18 27.18 -33.27
CA HIS A 844 -5.31 26.11 -32.79
C HIS A 844 -4.04 26.69 -32.12
N ARG A 845 -3.39 27.66 -32.78
CA ARG A 845 -2.20 28.30 -32.23
C ARG A 845 -2.50 29.05 -30.94
N ALA A 846 -3.66 29.71 -30.85
CA ALA A 846 -4.09 30.37 -29.62
C ALA A 846 -4.22 29.39 -28.45
N VAL A 847 -4.71 28.16 -28.68
CA VAL A 847 -4.75 27.11 -27.65
C VAL A 847 -3.35 26.72 -27.18
N ARG A 848 -2.39 26.59 -28.11
CA ARG A 848 -1.02 26.14 -27.81
C ARG A 848 -0.14 27.22 -27.16
N GLU A 849 -0.30 28.47 -27.59
CA GLU A 849 0.59 29.57 -27.19
C GLU A 849 -0.02 30.51 -26.13
N ALA A 850 -1.35 30.55 -26.01
CA ALA A 850 -2.07 31.49 -25.15
C ALA A 850 -3.28 30.84 -24.46
N ALA A 851 -4.51 31.18 -24.88
CA ALA A 851 -5.72 30.50 -24.45
C ALA A 851 -6.80 30.49 -25.55
N GLY A 852 -7.47 29.35 -25.74
CA GLY A 852 -8.67 29.20 -26.56
C GLY A 852 -9.91 28.98 -25.70
N LEU A 853 -11.01 29.68 -25.99
CA LEU A 853 -12.30 29.54 -25.33
C LEU A 853 -13.31 28.87 -26.27
N PHE A 854 -13.82 27.71 -25.87
CA PHE A 854 -14.71 26.88 -26.67
C PHE A 854 -16.12 26.81 -26.08
N ASP A 855 -17.14 26.92 -26.95
CA ASP A 855 -18.52 26.57 -26.62
C ASP A 855 -18.69 25.05 -26.73
N VAL A 856 -18.76 24.39 -25.58
CA VAL A 856 -19.04 22.95 -25.46
C VAL A 856 -20.42 22.68 -24.86
N THR A 857 -21.28 23.70 -24.75
CA THR A 857 -22.59 23.62 -24.07
C THR A 857 -23.56 22.59 -24.68
N HIS A 858 -23.29 22.14 -25.91
CA HIS A 858 -24.01 21.11 -26.66
C HIS A 858 -23.76 19.67 -26.18
N MET A 859 -22.72 19.42 -25.36
CA MET A 859 -22.39 18.11 -24.81
C MET A 859 -23.50 17.58 -23.88
N GLY A 860 -23.58 16.27 -23.66
CA GLY A 860 -24.54 15.72 -22.69
C GLY A 860 -24.00 15.83 -21.26
N VAL A 861 -24.84 16.15 -20.27
CA VAL A 861 -24.44 16.14 -18.86
C VAL A 861 -25.53 15.45 -18.03
N ILE A 862 -25.16 14.36 -17.35
CA ILE A 862 -26.05 13.56 -16.52
C ILE A 862 -25.51 13.49 -15.10
N GLU A 863 -26.41 13.58 -14.12
CA GLU A 863 -26.11 13.20 -12.74
C GLU A 863 -26.59 11.78 -12.47
N ILE A 864 -25.73 11.00 -11.82
CA ILE A 864 -26.00 9.64 -11.35
C ILE A 864 -25.77 9.65 -9.84
N ALA A 865 -26.82 9.45 -9.05
CA ALA A 865 -26.76 9.61 -7.61
C ALA A 865 -27.45 8.48 -6.83
N GLY A 866 -27.16 8.39 -5.53
CA GLY A 866 -27.68 7.38 -4.61
C GLY A 866 -26.73 6.21 -4.41
N GLU A 867 -27.02 5.38 -3.41
CA GLU A 867 -26.16 4.29 -2.91
C GLU A 867 -25.62 3.34 -4.00
N HIS A 868 -26.39 3.14 -5.07
CA HIS A 868 -26.05 2.23 -6.18
C HIS A 868 -25.48 2.95 -7.42
N ALA A 869 -25.20 4.25 -7.34
CA ALA A 869 -24.65 5.02 -8.45
C ALA A 869 -23.32 4.44 -8.94
N ALA A 870 -22.40 4.17 -8.02
CA ALA A 870 -21.09 3.64 -8.37
C ALA A 870 -21.17 2.23 -8.97
N SER A 871 -21.99 1.32 -8.42
CA SER A 871 -22.12 -0.03 -9.00
C SER A 871 -22.85 -0.04 -10.33
N LEU A 872 -23.80 0.87 -10.58
CA LEU A 872 -24.36 1.07 -11.92
C LEU A 872 -23.27 1.48 -12.91
N LEU A 873 -22.42 2.44 -12.53
CA LEU A 873 -21.37 2.97 -13.40
C LEU A 873 -20.28 1.93 -13.69
N ASP A 874 -19.81 1.21 -12.66
CA ASP A 874 -18.83 0.13 -12.81
C ASP A 874 -19.35 -1.00 -13.71
N MET A 875 -20.66 -1.21 -13.77
CA MET A 875 -21.29 -2.23 -14.61
C MET A 875 -21.33 -1.89 -16.10
N VAL A 876 -21.24 -0.61 -16.46
CA VAL A 876 -21.40 -0.16 -17.85
C VAL A 876 -20.17 0.52 -18.42
N SER A 877 -19.14 0.78 -17.60
CA SER A 877 -17.95 1.52 -18.00
C SER A 877 -16.65 0.71 -17.84
N THR A 878 -15.63 1.03 -18.65
CA THR A 878 -14.35 0.30 -18.66
C THR A 878 -13.44 0.63 -17.48
N ASN A 879 -13.50 1.85 -16.96
CA ASN A 879 -12.66 2.29 -15.86
C ASN A 879 -13.41 2.31 -14.53
N TYR A 880 -12.71 1.96 -13.47
CA TYR A 880 -13.32 1.70 -12.18
C TYR A 880 -13.68 3.00 -11.43
N VAL A 881 -14.97 3.31 -11.33
CA VAL A 881 -15.46 4.62 -10.87
C VAL A 881 -15.24 4.80 -9.37
N ARG A 882 -15.29 3.73 -8.56
CA ARG A 882 -15.02 3.85 -7.12
C ARG A 882 -13.57 4.23 -6.80
N TRP A 883 -12.64 4.20 -7.76
CA TRP A 883 -11.28 4.74 -7.56
C TRP A 883 -11.23 6.25 -7.44
N LEU A 884 -12.23 6.95 -8.00
CA LEU A 884 -12.33 8.39 -7.84
C LEU A 884 -12.52 8.74 -6.37
N LYS A 885 -11.83 9.78 -5.90
CA LYS A 885 -12.18 10.50 -4.68
C LYS A 885 -13.07 11.69 -5.00
N ASP A 886 -13.71 12.25 -4.00
CA ASP A 886 -14.47 13.48 -4.15
C ASP A 886 -13.58 14.58 -4.75
N GLY A 887 -14.06 15.25 -5.80
CA GLY A 887 -13.27 16.24 -6.55
C GLY A 887 -12.39 15.65 -7.65
N GLN A 888 -12.50 14.36 -7.97
CA GLN A 888 -11.74 13.71 -9.05
C GLN A 888 -12.64 13.28 -10.21
N SER A 889 -12.03 13.17 -11.38
CA SER A 889 -12.65 12.70 -12.60
C SER A 889 -11.74 11.73 -13.36
N HIS A 890 -12.28 11.02 -14.33
CA HIS A 890 -11.51 10.21 -15.27
C HIS A 890 -12.30 9.94 -16.54
N TYR A 891 -11.56 9.61 -17.59
CA TYR A 891 -12.10 9.20 -18.88
C TYR A 891 -12.48 7.71 -18.83
N ALA A 892 -13.56 7.31 -19.50
CA ALA A 892 -13.99 5.91 -19.59
C ALA A 892 -14.75 5.66 -20.91
N TYR A 893 -14.85 4.40 -21.31
CA TYR A 893 -15.74 3.97 -22.39
C TYR A 893 -16.97 3.30 -21.81
N LEU A 894 -18.14 3.56 -22.39
CA LEU A 894 -19.37 2.84 -22.09
C LEU A 894 -19.52 1.65 -23.03
N LEU A 895 -19.85 0.48 -22.50
CA LEU A 895 -19.93 -0.77 -23.27
C LEU A 895 -21.38 -1.25 -23.43
N ALA A 896 -21.65 -1.87 -24.57
CA ALA A 896 -22.83 -2.67 -24.86
C ALA A 896 -22.66 -4.12 -24.35
N PRO A 897 -23.74 -4.93 -24.29
CA PRO A 897 -23.66 -6.31 -23.80
C PRO A 897 -22.71 -7.25 -24.54
N ASP A 898 -22.37 -6.92 -25.78
CA ASP A 898 -21.43 -7.64 -26.65
C ASP A 898 -19.98 -7.11 -26.55
N GLY A 899 -19.73 -6.13 -25.68
CA GLY A 899 -18.44 -5.47 -25.51
C GLY A 899 -18.15 -4.33 -26.48
N ASN A 900 -19.05 -4.03 -27.43
CA ASN A 900 -18.89 -2.89 -28.32
C ASN A 900 -19.04 -1.56 -27.58
N ILE A 901 -18.36 -0.52 -28.05
CA ILE A 901 -18.43 0.80 -27.43
C ILE A 901 -19.74 1.49 -27.81
N LEU A 902 -20.37 2.13 -26.83
CA LEU A 902 -21.55 2.96 -27.00
C LEU A 902 -21.21 4.46 -27.03
N ASP A 903 -20.25 4.88 -26.23
CA ASP A 903 -19.73 6.26 -26.14
C ASP A 903 -18.40 6.29 -25.36
N ASP A 904 -17.62 7.35 -25.53
CA ASP A 904 -16.58 7.77 -24.59
C ASP A 904 -17.06 8.91 -23.70
N VAL A 905 -16.65 8.91 -22.42
CA VAL A 905 -17.21 9.79 -21.39
C VAL A 905 -16.18 10.28 -20.39
N MET A 906 -16.45 11.42 -19.76
CA MET A 906 -15.78 11.84 -18.52
C MET A 906 -16.73 11.65 -17.32
N ILE A 907 -16.27 10.93 -16.30
CA ILE A 907 -17.00 10.69 -15.05
C ILE A 907 -16.34 11.48 -13.92
N TYR A 908 -17.13 12.21 -13.15
CA TYR A 908 -16.73 13.08 -12.05
C TYR A 908 -17.38 12.60 -10.76
N ARG A 909 -16.61 12.41 -9.69
CA ARG A 909 -17.14 12.11 -8.35
C ARG A 909 -17.29 13.41 -7.57
N ARG A 910 -18.54 13.91 -7.49
CA ARG A 910 -18.92 15.13 -6.76
C ARG A 910 -19.12 14.90 -5.26
N GLY A 911 -19.39 13.66 -4.89
CA GLY A 911 -19.49 13.20 -3.50
C GLY A 911 -19.58 11.68 -3.44
N ARG A 912 -19.65 11.11 -2.23
CA ARG A 912 -19.63 9.65 -1.99
C ARG A 912 -20.51 8.85 -2.96
N ASP A 913 -21.75 9.30 -3.12
CA ASP A 913 -22.81 8.67 -3.93
C ASP A 913 -23.39 9.64 -4.97
N LYS A 914 -22.58 10.59 -5.42
CA LYS A 914 -23.00 11.63 -6.37
C LYS A 914 -21.97 11.79 -7.47
N TYR A 915 -22.35 11.40 -8.68
CA TYR A 915 -21.50 11.42 -9.86
C TYR A 915 -22.11 12.32 -10.93
N MET A 916 -21.25 12.97 -11.70
CA MET A 916 -21.62 13.65 -12.94
C MET A 916 -20.91 12.96 -14.10
N MET A 917 -21.60 12.74 -15.20
CA MET A 917 -21.06 12.14 -16.41
C MET A 917 -21.29 13.10 -17.58
N VAL A 918 -20.22 13.37 -18.32
CA VAL A 918 -20.24 14.19 -19.53
C VAL A 918 -20.14 13.26 -20.74
N LEU A 919 -21.08 13.43 -21.67
CA LEU A 919 -21.30 12.58 -22.83
C LEU A 919 -21.06 13.34 -24.13
N ASN A 920 -20.75 12.60 -25.20
CA ASN A 920 -20.76 13.20 -26.53
C ASN A 920 -22.19 13.58 -26.96
N ALA A 921 -22.30 14.75 -27.59
CA ALA A 921 -23.59 15.32 -28.00
C ALA A 921 -24.41 14.41 -28.96
N VAL A 922 -23.73 13.62 -29.80
CA VAL A 922 -24.39 12.67 -30.72
C VAL A 922 -25.14 11.60 -29.92
N ASN A 923 -24.51 11.09 -28.86
CA ASN A 923 -24.93 9.89 -28.14
C ASN A 923 -25.79 10.18 -26.90
N GLU A 924 -25.95 11.44 -26.49
CA GLU A 924 -26.69 11.84 -25.27
C GLU A 924 -27.99 11.03 -25.05
N LYS A 925 -28.90 11.05 -26.03
CA LYS A 925 -30.18 10.34 -25.92
C LYS A 925 -30.04 8.82 -25.88
N LYS A 926 -29.08 8.26 -26.64
CA LYS A 926 -28.79 6.81 -26.70
C LYS A 926 -28.28 6.33 -25.35
N ILE A 927 -27.32 7.04 -24.77
CA ILE A 927 -26.75 6.72 -23.46
C ILE A 927 -27.75 6.96 -22.33
N TRP A 928 -28.55 8.03 -22.38
CA TRP A 928 -29.64 8.22 -21.43
C TRP A 928 -30.62 7.04 -21.45
N ALA A 929 -31.02 6.57 -22.64
CA ALA A 929 -31.89 5.40 -22.77
C ALA A 929 -31.20 4.12 -22.25
N TRP A 930 -29.92 3.92 -22.57
CA TRP A 930 -29.12 2.78 -22.11
C TRP A 930 -29.02 2.72 -20.58
N LEU A 931 -28.64 3.82 -19.93
CA LEU A 931 -28.54 3.89 -18.47
C LEU A 931 -29.90 3.60 -17.80
N ASN A 932 -31.01 4.12 -18.34
CA ASN A 932 -32.34 3.81 -17.83
C ASN A 932 -32.73 2.34 -18.05
N ALA A 933 -32.35 1.75 -19.19
CA ALA A 933 -32.59 0.35 -19.51
C ALA A 933 -31.86 -0.57 -18.51
N VAL A 934 -30.57 -0.34 -18.28
CA VAL A 934 -29.76 -1.06 -17.28
C VAL A 934 -30.34 -0.89 -15.88
N ASN A 935 -30.66 0.35 -15.48
CA ASN A 935 -31.22 0.69 -14.17
C ASN A 935 -32.62 0.08 -13.94
N SER A 936 -33.34 -0.31 -15.00
CA SER A 936 -34.64 -0.98 -14.91
C SER A 936 -34.56 -2.47 -14.56
N LYS A 937 -33.38 -3.10 -14.71
CA LYS A 937 -33.11 -4.55 -14.59
C LYS A 937 -33.78 -5.46 -15.64
N LYS A 938 -34.56 -4.89 -16.57
CA LYS A 938 -35.31 -5.64 -17.60
C LYS A 938 -34.48 -6.03 -18.82
N PHE A 939 -33.39 -5.31 -19.08
CA PHE A 939 -32.60 -5.47 -20.30
C PHE A 939 -31.38 -6.36 -20.07
N LEU A 940 -30.94 -7.02 -21.14
CA LEU A 940 -29.70 -7.76 -21.20
C LEU A 940 -28.51 -6.79 -21.08
N ILE A 941 -27.57 -7.10 -20.19
CA ILE A 941 -26.37 -6.29 -19.96
C ILE A 941 -25.07 -7.06 -20.20
N ASP A 942 -25.16 -8.39 -20.33
CA ASP A 942 -24.04 -9.29 -20.51
C ASP A 942 -24.54 -10.55 -21.24
N GLN A 943 -23.93 -10.89 -22.38
CA GLN A 943 -24.35 -12.03 -23.20
C GLN A 943 -24.01 -13.38 -22.55
N ASP A 944 -22.89 -13.47 -21.84
CA ASP A 944 -22.44 -14.71 -21.18
C ASP A 944 -23.24 -14.98 -19.91
N TYR A 945 -23.77 -13.92 -19.28
CA TYR A 945 -24.57 -13.99 -18.06
C TYR A 945 -25.90 -13.23 -18.18
N PRO A 946 -26.90 -13.78 -18.91
CA PRO A 946 -28.14 -13.05 -19.21
C PRO A 946 -28.95 -12.60 -18.00
N ASN A 947 -28.81 -13.28 -16.85
CA ASN A 947 -29.51 -12.96 -15.62
C ASN A 947 -28.84 -11.86 -14.78
N LYS A 948 -27.65 -11.38 -15.17
CA LYS A 948 -26.88 -10.37 -14.43
C LYS A 948 -27.69 -9.06 -14.30
N GLU A 949 -27.74 -8.51 -13.10
CA GLU A 949 -28.45 -7.27 -12.77
C GLU A 949 -27.56 -6.29 -12.02
N VAL A 950 -27.89 -5.00 -12.11
CA VAL A 950 -27.37 -4.01 -11.17
C VAL A 950 -27.86 -4.30 -9.75
N GLU A 951 -27.01 -3.99 -8.77
CA GLU A 951 -27.27 -4.26 -7.34
C GLU A 951 -28.56 -3.60 -6.84
N GLY A 952 -28.84 -2.39 -7.33
CA GLY A 952 -30.04 -1.64 -7.03
C GLY A 952 -30.20 -0.46 -8.00
N LYS A 953 -31.23 0.37 -7.76
CA LYS A 953 -31.51 1.52 -8.64
C LYS A 953 -30.71 2.76 -8.24
N ALA A 954 -30.12 3.43 -9.21
CA ALA A 954 -29.58 4.78 -9.05
C ALA A 954 -30.59 5.85 -9.50
N LEU A 955 -30.47 7.05 -8.95
CA LEU A 955 -31.16 8.25 -9.44
C LEU A 955 -30.42 8.77 -10.67
N LEU A 956 -31.14 8.94 -11.77
CA LEU A 956 -30.62 9.51 -13.02
C LEU A 956 -31.31 10.85 -13.27
N LYS A 957 -30.53 11.92 -13.48
CA LYS A 957 -31.05 13.26 -13.75
C LYS A 957 -30.30 13.89 -14.93
N ASN A 958 -31.01 14.30 -15.99
CA ASN A 958 -30.41 15.00 -17.12
C ASN A 958 -30.18 16.47 -16.75
N LEU A 959 -28.93 16.86 -16.52
CA LEU A 959 -28.55 18.22 -16.13
C LEU A 959 -28.60 19.22 -17.30
N LYS A 960 -28.86 18.79 -18.55
CA LYS A 960 -29.19 19.70 -19.66
C LYS A 960 -30.66 20.06 -19.72
N SER A 961 -31.55 19.26 -19.12
CA SER A 961 -32.99 19.51 -19.13
C SER A 961 -33.36 20.71 -18.25
N SER A 962 -34.28 21.55 -18.71
CA SER A 962 -34.85 22.65 -17.90
C SER A 962 -35.55 22.12 -16.64
N SER A 963 -36.01 20.87 -16.65
CA SER A 963 -36.55 20.19 -15.47
C SER A 963 -35.54 20.04 -14.31
N SER A 964 -34.25 20.25 -14.56
CA SER A 964 -33.22 20.23 -13.52
C SER A 964 -33.15 21.50 -12.68
N GLY A 965 -33.85 22.58 -13.08
CA GLY A 965 -33.90 23.85 -12.35
C GLY A 965 -32.50 24.39 -12.09
N LYS A 966 -32.24 24.83 -10.85
CA LYS A 966 -30.92 25.34 -10.41
C LYS A 966 -29.74 24.39 -10.66
N ASP A 967 -29.99 23.08 -10.77
CA ASP A 967 -28.93 22.10 -11.00
C ASP A 967 -28.52 22.01 -12.47
N GLN A 968 -29.22 22.67 -13.40
CA GLN A 968 -28.90 22.64 -14.83
C GLN A 968 -27.44 23.06 -15.07
N LYS A 969 -26.80 22.44 -16.07
CA LYS A 969 -25.37 22.66 -16.38
C LYS A 969 -25.16 22.94 -17.86
N ALA A 970 -24.44 24.02 -18.14
CA ALA A 970 -23.83 24.37 -19.41
C ALA A 970 -22.33 24.42 -19.20
N ASP A 971 -21.57 23.87 -20.14
CA ASP A 971 -20.13 23.72 -20.05
C ASP A 971 -19.41 24.61 -21.07
N LEU A 972 -18.34 25.25 -20.63
CA LEU A 972 -17.39 26.01 -21.44
C LEU A 972 -16.00 25.39 -21.24
N ALA A 973 -15.14 25.45 -22.25
CA ALA A 973 -13.76 24.99 -22.11
C ALA A 973 -12.77 26.13 -22.39
N LEU A 974 -11.94 26.44 -21.40
CA LEU A 974 -10.86 27.42 -21.46
C LEU A 974 -9.52 26.66 -21.49
N GLN A 975 -8.88 26.56 -22.65
CA GLN A 975 -7.74 25.67 -22.88
C GLN A 975 -6.49 26.47 -23.21
N GLY A 976 -5.31 26.05 -22.74
CA GLY A 976 -4.03 26.67 -23.07
C GLY A 976 -3.26 27.22 -21.87
N PRO A 977 -1.95 27.52 -22.06
CA PRO A 977 -1.01 27.87 -20.97
C PRO A 977 -1.45 29.06 -20.11
N ASN A 978 -2.19 30.02 -20.69
CA ASN A 978 -2.62 31.22 -19.97
C ASN A 978 -3.98 31.07 -19.25
N SER A 979 -4.67 29.94 -19.43
CA SER A 979 -5.96 29.67 -18.78
C SER A 979 -5.95 29.84 -17.24
N PRO A 980 -4.90 29.49 -16.48
CA PRO A 980 -4.89 29.71 -15.02
C PRO A 980 -4.85 31.19 -14.65
N ALA A 981 -4.05 31.98 -15.37
CA ALA A 981 -3.89 33.40 -15.09
C ALA A 981 -5.22 34.14 -15.29
N ILE A 982 -5.96 33.77 -16.33
CA ILE A 982 -7.29 34.31 -16.63
C ILE A 982 -8.27 33.99 -15.48
N LEU A 983 -8.36 32.72 -15.06
CA LEU A 983 -9.25 32.34 -13.94
C LEU A 983 -8.84 32.99 -12.62
N GLN A 984 -7.54 33.09 -12.34
CA GLN A 984 -7.03 33.73 -11.13
C GLN A 984 -7.29 35.24 -11.10
N LYS A 985 -7.33 35.91 -12.25
CA LYS A 985 -7.72 37.32 -12.34
C LYS A 985 -9.18 37.52 -11.93
N LEU A 986 -10.06 36.59 -12.30
CA LEU A 986 -11.48 36.63 -11.95
C LEU A 986 -11.76 36.27 -10.48
N ALA A 987 -10.87 35.51 -9.84
CA ALA A 987 -10.99 35.17 -8.42
C ALA A 987 -10.59 36.36 -7.53
N LYS A 988 -11.52 36.90 -6.74
CA LYS A 988 -11.22 37.99 -5.78
C LYS A 988 -10.44 37.49 -4.56
N GLU A 989 -10.82 36.32 -4.04
CA GLU A 989 -10.29 35.78 -2.80
C GLU A 989 -8.89 35.15 -2.96
N PRO A 990 -7.90 35.48 -2.11
CA PRO A 990 -6.56 34.88 -2.14
C PRO A 990 -6.56 33.36 -1.97
N GLU A 991 -7.56 32.80 -1.29
CA GLU A 991 -7.71 31.35 -1.15
C GLU A 991 -8.16 30.68 -2.45
N LEU A 992 -9.13 31.27 -3.16
CA LEU A 992 -9.61 30.74 -4.44
C LEU A 992 -8.51 30.81 -5.51
N LYS A 993 -7.74 31.90 -5.58
CA LYS A 993 -6.57 31.99 -6.47
C LYS A 993 -5.58 30.84 -6.23
N ARG A 994 -5.30 30.53 -4.96
CA ARG A 994 -4.43 29.40 -4.56
C ARG A 994 -5.03 28.05 -4.92
N LYS A 995 -6.34 27.85 -4.76
CA LYS A 995 -7.04 26.62 -5.14
C LYS A 995 -6.99 26.39 -6.65
N LEU A 996 -7.33 27.40 -7.46
CA LEU A 996 -7.30 27.33 -8.93
C LEU A 996 -5.92 26.97 -9.50
N ALA A 997 -4.85 27.50 -8.93
CA ALA A 997 -3.48 27.17 -9.31
C ALA A 997 -3.05 25.74 -8.96
N ARG A 998 -3.75 25.08 -8.03
CA ARG A 998 -3.36 23.77 -7.48
C ARG A 998 -4.23 22.62 -7.97
N ILE A 999 -5.30 22.89 -8.72
CA ILE A 999 -6.12 21.82 -9.32
C ILE A 999 -5.20 20.96 -10.19
N ALA A 1000 -5.08 19.67 -9.87
CA ALA A 1000 -4.31 18.75 -10.70
C ALA A 1000 -5.09 18.33 -11.94
N LYS A 1001 -4.40 17.75 -12.93
CA LYS A 1001 -5.09 17.11 -14.06
C LYS A 1001 -6.07 16.07 -13.53
N ASN A 1002 -7.28 16.05 -14.10
CA ASN A 1002 -8.41 15.20 -13.72
C ASN A 1002 -8.99 15.48 -12.32
N GLU A 1003 -8.74 16.66 -11.74
CA GLU A 1003 -9.40 17.13 -10.53
C GLU A 1003 -10.34 18.30 -10.83
N PHE A 1004 -11.21 18.62 -9.88
CA PHE A 1004 -12.11 19.76 -9.94
C PHE A 1004 -12.43 20.31 -8.56
N ILE A 1005 -12.96 21.53 -8.55
CA ILE A 1005 -13.56 22.16 -7.37
C ILE A 1005 -14.97 22.64 -7.70
N GLU A 1006 -15.86 22.60 -6.72
CA GLU A 1006 -17.14 23.31 -6.76
C GLU A 1006 -16.96 24.62 -5.99
N THR A 1007 -17.20 25.76 -6.65
CA THR A 1007 -16.89 27.07 -6.09
C THR A 1007 -17.71 28.18 -6.74
N GLU A 1008 -17.60 29.40 -6.21
CA GLU A 1008 -18.17 30.60 -6.81
C GLU A 1008 -17.06 31.40 -7.49
N LEU A 1009 -17.25 31.74 -8.77
CA LEU A 1009 -16.35 32.62 -9.52
C LEU A 1009 -17.17 33.77 -10.11
N ALA A 1010 -16.74 35.01 -9.84
CA ALA A 1010 -17.44 36.22 -10.28
C ALA A 1010 -18.94 36.26 -9.90
N GLY A 1011 -19.31 35.74 -8.71
CA GLY A 1011 -20.71 35.71 -8.26
C GLY A 1011 -21.53 34.51 -8.76
N ILE A 1012 -20.91 33.60 -9.54
CA ILE A 1012 -21.61 32.47 -10.17
C ILE A 1012 -21.09 31.16 -9.59
N GLU A 1013 -22.01 30.34 -9.06
CA GLU A 1013 -21.73 28.96 -8.68
C GLU A 1013 -21.39 28.11 -9.90
N MET A 1014 -20.24 27.42 -9.86
CA MET A 1014 -19.78 26.57 -10.95
C MET A 1014 -18.85 25.45 -10.48
N ILE A 1015 -18.70 24.45 -11.35
CA ILE A 1015 -17.67 23.41 -11.22
C ILE A 1015 -16.52 23.80 -12.14
N ILE A 1016 -15.31 23.88 -11.61
CA ILE A 1016 -14.09 24.19 -12.37
C ILE A 1016 -13.21 22.95 -12.35
N SER A 1017 -13.08 22.29 -13.50
CA SER A 1017 -12.31 21.06 -13.66
C SER A 1017 -11.11 21.24 -14.56
N ARG A 1018 -10.09 20.39 -14.40
CA ARG A 1018 -8.99 20.21 -15.34
C ARG A 1018 -9.08 18.86 -16.05
N SER A 1019 -10.11 18.67 -16.85
CA SER A 1019 -10.40 17.45 -17.61
C SER A 1019 -9.89 17.47 -19.06
N GLY A 1020 -9.67 18.66 -19.63
CA GLY A 1020 -8.88 19.00 -20.83
C GLY A 1020 -8.95 18.03 -22.02
N TYR A 1021 -9.69 18.38 -23.08
CA TYR A 1021 -9.81 17.57 -24.30
C TYR A 1021 -8.95 18.06 -25.49
N THR A 1022 -7.92 18.87 -25.25
CA THR A 1022 -7.08 19.50 -26.32
C THR A 1022 -5.60 19.10 -26.29
N GLY A 1023 -5.21 18.20 -25.38
CA GLY A 1023 -3.81 17.79 -25.18
C GLY A 1023 -2.94 18.80 -24.42
N GLU A 1024 -3.49 19.97 -24.09
CA GLU A 1024 -2.75 20.98 -23.35
C GLU A 1024 -2.29 20.50 -21.98
N THR A 1025 -1.11 20.98 -21.57
CA THR A 1025 -0.62 20.70 -20.22
C THR A 1025 -1.52 21.34 -19.17
N ILE A 1026 -2.20 22.45 -19.52
CA ILE A 1026 -3.15 23.15 -18.65
C ILE A 1026 -4.35 23.70 -19.43
N GLY A 1027 -5.54 23.47 -18.88
CA GLY A 1027 -6.83 23.82 -19.45
C GLY A 1027 -7.92 23.48 -18.44
N TYR A 1028 -9.07 24.15 -18.57
CA TYR A 1028 -10.18 24.05 -17.64
C TYR A 1028 -11.51 23.90 -18.35
N GLU A 1029 -12.41 23.16 -17.72
CA GLU A 1029 -13.82 23.06 -18.06
C GLU A 1029 -14.64 23.71 -16.95
N LEU A 1030 -15.57 24.57 -17.34
CA LEU A 1030 -16.40 25.36 -16.44
C LEU A 1030 -17.86 24.92 -16.61
N TYR A 1031 -18.46 24.33 -15.59
CA TYR A 1031 -19.86 23.91 -15.59
C TYR A 1031 -20.70 24.86 -14.74
N LEU A 1032 -21.58 25.62 -15.37
CA LEU A 1032 -22.42 26.64 -14.73
C LEU A 1032 -23.88 26.54 -15.19
N HIS A 1033 -24.79 27.28 -14.56
CA HIS A 1033 -26.17 27.36 -15.04
C HIS A 1033 -26.24 28.05 -16.43
N PRO A 1034 -27.03 27.57 -17.40
CA PRO A 1034 -27.05 28.12 -18.76
C PRO A 1034 -27.42 29.60 -18.85
N GLU A 1035 -28.20 30.13 -17.90
CA GLU A 1035 -28.53 31.57 -17.84
C GLU A 1035 -27.28 32.46 -17.66
N ASN A 1036 -26.21 31.91 -17.09
CA ASN A 1036 -24.96 32.62 -16.84
C ASN A 1036 -23.92 32.41 -17.97
N ALA A 1037 -24.22 31.59 -18.98
CA ALA A 1037 -23.27 31.21 -20.03
C ALA A 1037 -22.74 32.41 -20.80
N THR A 1038 -23.64 33.28 -21.28
CA THR A 1038 -23.28 34.51 -22.01
C THR A 1038 -22.42 35.44 -21.16
N PHE A 1039 -22.80 35.68 -19.90
CA PHE A 1039 -22.05 36.54 -18.99
C PHE A 1039 -20.62 36.04 -18.76
N ILE A 1040 -20.45 34.75 -18.44
CA ILE A 1040 -19.12 34.17 -18.21
C ILE A 1040 -18.30 34.12 -19.49
N TRP A 1041 -18.91 33.82 -20.64
CA TRP A 1041 -18.23 33.85 -21.95
C TRP A 1041 -17.61 35.21 -22.24
N ASP A 1042 -18.42 36.27 -22.17
CA ASP A 1042 -17.98 37.64 -22.43
C ASP A 1042 -16.94 38.11 -21.39
N LEU A 1043 -17.14 37.75 -20.12
CA LEU A 1043 -16.22 38.10 -19.04
C LEU A 1043 -14.84 37.45 -19.24
N LEU A 1044 -14.79 36.18 -19.64
CA LEU A 1044 -13.53 35.48 -19.92
C LEU A 1044 -12.79 36.09 -21.12
N LEU A 1045 -13.50 36.40 -22.21
CA LEU A 1045 -12.90 37.06 -23.38
C LEU A 1045 -12.37 38.44 -23.04
N LYS A 1046 -13.14 39.24 -22.29
CA LYS A 1046 -12.75 40.59 -21.88
C LYS A 1046 -11.54 40.58 -20.94
N GLU A 1047 -11.63 39.85 -19.83
CA GLU A 1047 -10.58 39.87 -18.81
C GLU A 1047 -9.33 39.07 -19.26
N GLY A 1048 -9.52 38.12 -20.17
CA GLY A 1048 -8.46 37.32 -20.80
C GLY A 1048 -7.73 38.00 -21.95
N GLN A 1049 -8.18 39.18 -22.41
CA GLN A 1049 -7.62 39.86 -23.58
C GLN A 1049 -6.11 40.15 -23.44
N GLU A 1050 -5.65 40.58 -22.26
CA GLU A 1050 -4.23 40.81 -21.97
C GLU A 1050 -3.39 39.53 -21.98
N PHE A 1051 -4.04 38.36 -21.86
CA PHE A 1051 -3.43 37.05 -21.88
C PHE A 1051 -3.54 36.36 -23.25
N GLY A 1052 -4.04 37.06 -24.28
CA GLY A 1052 -4.14 36.56 -25.65
C GLY A 1052 -5.25 35.53 -25.86
N ILE A 1053 -6.30 35.53 -25.03
CA ILE A 1053 -7.46 34.64 -25.22
C ILE A 1053 -8.12 34.85 -26.59
N LYS A 1054 -8.55 33.78 -27.25
CA LYS A 1054 -9.39 33.83 -28.45
C LYS A 1054 -10.58 32.87 -28.36
N PRO A 1055 -11.75 33.24 -28.92
CA PRO A 1055 -12.81 32.25 -29.14
C PRO A 1055 -12.33 31.22 -30.17
N ALA A 1056 -12.63 29.94 -29.94
CA ALA A 1056 -12.19 28.84 -30.77
C ALA A 1056 -13.37 27.91 -31.14
N GLY A 1057 -13.42 27.50 -32.41
CA GLY A 1057 -14.48 26.67 -32.97
C GLY A 1057 -14.13 25.18 -33.05
N LEU A 1058 -15.07 24.39 -33.59
CA LEU A 1058 -14.92 22.93 -33.71
C LEU A 1058 -13.69 22.50 -34.52
N GLY A 1059 -13.27 23.29 -35.52
CA GLY A 1059 -12.08 22.93 -36.31
C GLY A 1059 -10.79 22.96 -35.48
N ALA A 1060 -10.62 23.98 -34.64
CA ALA A 1060 -9.48 24.06 -33.72
C ALA A 1060 -9.55 22.96 -32.66
N ARG A 1061 -10.75 22.66 -32.13
CA ARG A 1061 -10.96 21.51 -31.23
C ARG A 1061 -10.51 20.20 -31.86
N ASP A 1062 -10.96 19.92 -33.08
CA ASP A 1062 -10.65 18.67 -33.76
C ASP A 1062 -9.16 18.53 -34.09
N SER A 1063 -8.52 19.60 -34.54
CA SER A 1063 -7.06 19.57 -34.77
C SER A 1063 -6.25 19.34 -33.48
N THR A 1064 -6.62 20.00 -32.38
CA THR A 1064 -5.88 19.91 -31.11
C THR A 1064 -6.08 18.58 -30.39
N ARG A 1065 -7.30 18.02 -30.39
CA ARG A 1065 -7.55 16.68 -29.82
C ARG A 1065 -6.86 15.58 -30.62
N LEU A 1066 -6.81 15.69 -31.96
CA LEU A 1066 -6.21 14.68 -32.83
C LEU A 1066 -4.71 14.62 -32.63
N GLU A 1067 -4.06 15.79 -32.55
CA GLU A 1067 -2.65 15.91 -32.17
C GLU A 1067 -2.38 15.27 -30.79
N ALA A 1068 -3.30 15.42 -29.85
CA ALA A 1068 -3.22 14.83 -28.52
C ALA A 1068 -3.47 13.32 -28.46
N GLY A 1069 -3.89 12.71 -29.58
CA GLY A 1069 -4.32 11.31 -29.60
C GLY A 1069 -5.60 11.06 -28.80
N LEU A 1070 -6.55 11.99 -28.83
CA LEU A 1070 -7.87 11.83 -28.19
C LEU A 1070 -8.92 11.49 -29.26
N PRO A 1071 -9.32 10.21 -29.38
CA PRO A 1071 -10.30 9.80 -30.37
C PRO A 1071 -11.72 10.22 -29.97
N LEU A 1072 -12.58 10.41 -30.96
CA LEU A 1072 -14.00 10.75 -30.79
C LEU A 1072 -14.89 9.60 -31.28
N TYR A 1073 -15.81 9.14 -30.43
CA TYR A 1073 -16.80 8.14 -30.84
C TYR A 1073 -17.74 8.67 -31.92
N GLY A 1074 -17.93 7.86 -32.98
CA GLY A 1074 -18.73 8.22 -34.14
C GLY A 1074 -17.97 9.03 -35.19
N HIS A 1075 -16.68 9.33 -34.95
CA HIS A 1075 -15.79 9.96 -35.92
C HIS A 1075 -14.56 9.08 -36.20
N GLU A 1076 -13.64 8.90 -35.24
CA GLU A 1076 -12.50 7.97 -35.37
C GLU A 1076 -12.83 6.56 -34.87
N LEU A 1077 -13.66 6.45 -33.83
CA LEU A 1077 -14.12 5.17 -33.30
C LEU A 1077 -15.51 4.84 -33.85
N ALA A 1078 -15.81 3.55 -33.98
CA ALA A 1078 -17.06 3.03 -34.54
C ALA A 1078 -17.27 3.36 -36.04
N GLY A 1079 -18.49 3.70 -36.45
CA GLY A 1079 -18.86 4.00 -37.84
C GLY A 1079 -18.98 2.75 -38.74
N LYS A 1080 -18.93 2.94 -40.07
CA LYS A 1080 -19.09 1.87 -41.07
C LYS A 1080 -18.06 0.74 -40.93
N HIS A 1081 -16.90 1.06 -40.37
CA HIS A 1081 -15.79 0.12 -40.20
C HIS A 1081 -15.73 -0.51 -38.80
N GLY A 1082 -16.54 -0.03 -37.85
CA GLY A 1082 -16.61 -0.61 -36.50
C GLY A 1082 -15.31 -0.55 -35.70
N ILE A 1083 -14.46 0.46 -35.96
CA ILE A 1083 -13.10 0.52 -35.41
C ILE A 1083 -13.14 0.60 -33.87
N THR A 1084 -12.47 -0.34 -33.22
CA THR A 1084 -12.27 -0.37 -31.76
C THR A 1084 -11.07 0.49 -31.34
N PRO A 1085 -10.96 0.92 -30.05
CA PRO A 1085 -9.81 1.67 -29.57
C PRO A 1085 -8.50 0.89 -29.74
N THR A 1086 -8.51 -0.42 -29.52
CA THR A 1086 -7.33 -1.27 -29.72
C THR A 1086 -6.87 -1.26 -31.18
N GLU A 1087 -7.81 -1.42 -32.14
CA GLU A 1087 -7.49 -1.35 -33.57
C GLU A 1087 -7.02 0.03 -34.01
N ALA A 1088 -7.50 1.09 -33.35
CA ALA A 1088 -7.05 2.47 -33.56
C ALA A 1088 -5.72 2.81 -32.87
N GLY A 1089 -5.09 1.85 -32.16
CA GLY A 1089 -3.78 2.05 -31.51
C GLY A 1089 -3.86 2.73 -30.13
N TYR A 1090 -5.02 2.73 -29.49
CA TYR A 1090 -5.28 3.30 -28.16
C TYR A 1090 -5.41 2.24 -27.05
N GLY A 1091 -5.08 0.98 -27.34
CA GLY A 1091 -5.28 -0.19 -26.45
C GLY A 1091 -4.01 -0.66 -25.74
#